data_AF-A0A9Q0R688-F1
#
_entry.id   AF-A0A9Q0R688-F1
#
_cell.length_a   1.000
_cell.length_b   1.000
_cell.length_c   1.000
_cell.angle_alpha   90.00
_cell.angle_beta   90.00
_cell.angle_gamma   90.00
#
_symmetry.space_group_name_H-M   'P 1'
#
loop_
_entity.id
_entity.type
_entity.pdbx_description
1 polymer ?
#
loop_
_entity_poly.entity_id
_entity_poly.type
_entity_poly.pdbx_seq_one_letter_code
_entity_poly.pdbx_strand_id
1 'polypeptide(L)'
;MKLCALISGGKDSFFSALKCVELGHEIVALVNLYPPNEKTQEMDSYSFQTVGHSIIPLFADCINLPLFRRKIQGNPNDQNLEYFPQTQKDEVEDLFALLWEVKKTLPEIEGVSCGAIFSDYQRTRVENVCFRLGLKLLSPMWRRNQKELMHEMISVGMDAIIIKVAAMGLDPKKHLGKTLKQMEMHFHQLNNQFGFHICGEGGEFESLVLDCPLFYYKIVIDQSKIVIHSDDEFAPVGYIIPEKFHLEKKEGIETKEKKSQVIESILNPPKELQFYYQDLEIDEKFQDPNLILFKSGKFIFSSMPIKSENDLPLDKQIEFIFMSIFHLLKKQDLSLEQIFLLEILLGAKVEQEQIQVLLNHFLPKFFPKTPPCVLFHHFSKEEIPVQIKFFADCTKSIKKTLFAQSLSNWAPCSPGFYSNQVLVHGMIFSSLIKGIKPMTNELNFENEFLQIIQNCSRYLEVFNSEIRNVILWKVFVSSPKVDPNELQKQIESFLNQNKSEKQKLIIEDLEKKSVENLMLIIPVEKKDESNLSLSIIAYQNDSYNFEDQDEIEEMDSKYQKILNFSEQTSSYQNLQILLKSVTISRHFGIGLVYIQKSQEDQANQEIFEFDLFFETILDLIDSQTNQEIKQENIVSINIYSNHSKENPIRSNLDLFPKLISSRSQQKENQFNFPTILLIDSLFDSNLEMILEIWFN
;
A
#
# COMPACT_ATOMS: atom_id res chain seq x y z
N MET A 1 -14.15 -15.85 13.52
CA MET A 1 -13.40 -15.16 14.59
C MET A 1 -14.35 -14.71 15.67
N LYS A 2 -13.85 -14.63 16.90
CA LYS A 2 -14.54 -13.95 18.01
C LYS A 2 -14.13 -12.48 18.07
N LEU A 3 -15.11 -11.59 18.10
CA LEU A 3 -14.91 -10.15 17.93
C LEU A 3 -15.52 -9.35 19.07
N CYS A 4 -14.91 -8.20 19.36
CA CYS A 4 -15.58 -7.11 20.06
C CYS A 4 -16.23 -6.15 19.07
N ALA A 5 -17.43 -5.68 19.37
CA ALA A 5 -18.06 -4.60 18.60
C ALA A 5 -17.79 -3.26 19.26
N LEU A 6 -17.10 -2.35 18.56
CA LEU A 6 -16.97 -0.96 18.96
C LEU A 6 -18.31 -0.26 18.72
N ILE A 7 -19.02 0.06 19.81
CA ILE A 7 -20.35 0.64 19.76
C ILE A 7 -20.36 2.12 20.17
N SER A 8 -21.11 2.90 19.40
CA SER A 8 -21.38 4.32 19.68
C SER A 8 -22.84 4.58 20.06
N GLY A 9 -23.71 3.57 19.88
CA GLY A 9 -25.17 3.72 19.92
C GLY A 9 -25.79 4.01 18.56
N GLY A 10 -25.01 4.53 17.62
CA GLY A 10 -25.46 4.88 16.28
C GLY A 10 -25.55 3.71 15.30
N LYS A 11 -26.21 4.00 14.18
CA LYS A 11 -26.54 3.04 13.11
C LYS A 11 -25.31 2.28 12.59
N ASP A 12 -24.19 2.97 12.41
CA ASP A 12 -23.02 2.38 11.73
C ASP A 12 -22.37 1.32 12.60
N SER A 13 -22.27 1.59 13.90
CA SER A 13 -21.66 0.67 14.85
C SER A 13 -22.42 -0.67 14.94
N PHE A 14 -23.75 -0.63 14.98
CA PHE A 14 -24.56 -1.85 14.99
C PHE A 14 -24.68 -2.50 13.63
N PHE A 15 -24.67 -1.74 12.54
CA PHE A 15 -24.72 -2.32 11.20
C PHE A 15 -23.42 -3.05 10.87
N SER A 16 -22.27 -2.49 11.28
CA SER A 16 -20.99 -3.18 11.20
C SER A 16 -20.98 -4.49 11.98
N ALA A 17 -21.49 -4.48 13.22
CA ALA A 17 -21.61 -5.69 14.02
C ALA A 17 -22.51 -6.74 13.34
N LEU A 18 -23.64 -6.31 12.77
CA LEU A 18 -24.56 -7.17 12.03
C LEU A 18 -23.88 -7.79 10.81
N LYS A 19 -23.13 -7.01 10.03
CA LYS A 19 -22.35 -7.51 8.89
C LYS A 19 -21.28 -8.50 9.30
N CYS A 20 -20.61 -8.29 10.44
CA CYS A 20 -19.67 -9.27 10.96
C CYS A 20 -20.36 -10.61 11.31
N VAL A 21 -21.56 -10.57 11.88
CA VAL A 21 -22.36 -11.77 12.16
C VAL A 21 -22.82 -12.46 10.88
N GLU A 22 -23.26 -11.71 9.87
CA GLU A 22 -23.63 -12.26 8.54
C GLU A 22 -22.45 -12.98 7.87
N LEU A 23 -21.22 -12.50 8.10
CA LEU A 23 -19.98 -13.12 7.61
C LEU A 23 -19.51 -14.32 8.45
N GLY A 24 -20.30 -14.77 9.42
CA GLY A 24 -20.00 -15.94 10.26
C GLY A 24 -19.05 -15.65 11.42
N HIS A 25 -18.86 -14.39 11.80
CA HIS A 25 -18.13 -14.03 13.02
C HIS A 25 -19.06 -14.00 14.24
N GLU A 26 -18.48 -14.19 15.43
CA GLU A 26 -19.21 -14.15 16.70
C GLU A 26 -18.86 -12.85 17.43
N ILE A 27 -19.86 -12.01 17.75
CA ILE A 27 -19.66 -10.88 18.65
C ILE A 27 -19.75 -11.39 20.08
N VAL A 28 -18.67 -11.24 20.85
CA VAL A 28 -18.57 -11.76 22.23
C VAL A 28 -18.62 -10.67 23.30
N ALA A 29 -18.35 -9.42 22.93
CA ALA A 29 -18.47 -8.27 23.82
C ALA A 29 -18.71 -6.98 23.04
N LEU A 30 -19.26 -5.99 23.75
CA LEU A 30 -19.44 -4.62 23.29
C LEU A 30 -18.37 -3.74 23.97
N VAL A 31 -17.83 -2.77 23.24
CA VAL A 31 -16.83 -1.83 23.78
C VAL A 31 -17.22 -0.40 23.45
N ASN A 32 -17.09 0.51 24.41
CA ASN A 32 -17.50 1.90 24.26
C ASN A 32 -16.59 2.86 25.05
N LEU A 33 -16.17 3.95 24.40
CA LEU A 33 -15.64 5.12 25.09
C LEU A 33 -16.75 6.11 25.39
N TYR A 34 -16.70 6.77 26.54
CA TYR A 34 -17.73 7.73 26.95
C TYR A 34 -17.16 8.98 27.63
N PRO A 35 -17.89 10.10 27.61
CA PRO A 35 -17.44 11.34 28.23
C PRO A 35 -17.16 11.18 29.74
N PRO A 36 -16.17 11.89 30.30
CA PRO A 36 -15.81 11.77 31.71
C PRO A 36 -16.90 12.30 32.66
N ASN A 37 -17.76 13.20 32.19
CA ASN A 37 -18.87 13.77 32.95
C ASN A 37 -20.19 13.38 32.31
N GLU A 38 -21.04 12.66 33.05
CA GLU A 38 -22.37 12.20 32.61
C GLU A 38 -23.32 13.37 32.23
N LYS A 39 -23.06 14.57 32.74
CA LYS A 39 -23.81 15.78 32.36
C LYS A 39 -23.38 16.37 31.03
N THR A 40 -22.18 16.03 30.54
CA THR A 40 -21.67 16.48 29.24
C THR A 40 -22.29 15.60 28.16
N GLN A 41 -23.34 16.11 27.53
CA GLN A 41 -24.07 15.39 26.47
C GLN A 41 -23.39 15.50 25.11
N GLU A 42 -22.59 16.55 24.91
CA GLU A 42 -21.86 16.81 23.67
C GLU A 42 -20.44 17.25 24.04
N MET A 43 -19.46 16.65 23.38
CA MET A 43 -18.04 16.93 23.51
C MET A 43 -17.42 16.95 22.11
N ASP A 44 -16.44 17.82 21.89
CA ASP A 44 -15.69 17.90 20.64
C ASP A 44 -14.72 16.70 20.53
N SER A 45 -15.25 15.52 20.22
CA SER A 45 -14.47 14.35 19.79
C SER A 45 -14.61 14.17 18.28
N TYR A 46 -13.48 14.00 17.61
CA TYR A 46 -13.44 13.75 16.17
C TYR A 46 -13.71 12.27 15.84
N SER A 47 -13.52 11.38 16.82
CA SER A 47 -13.62 9.93 16.61
C SER A 47 -14.86 9.29 17.23
N PHE A 48 -15.43 9.88 18.29
CA PHE A 48 -16.43 9.20 19.12
C PHE A 48 -17.73 10.00 19.29
N GLN A 49 -18.84 9.34 18.99
CA GLN A 49 -20.18 9.84 19.26
C GLN A 49 -20.40 10.00 20.77
N THR A 50 -20.85 11.17 21.20
CA THR A 50 -21.11 11.46 22.63
C THR A 50 -22.58 11.72 22.94
N VAL A 51 -23.38 12.13 21.95
CA VAL A 51 -24.81 12.32 22.11
C VAL A 51 -25.50 10.96 22.27
N GLY A 52 -26.39 10.86 23.26
CA GLY A 52 -27.11 9.62 23.57
C GLY A 52 -26.31 8.62 24.40
N HIS A 53 -25.12 8.99 24.91
CA HIS A 53 -24.26 8.08 25.68
C HIS A 53 -24.92 7.49 26.95
N SER A 54 -25.98 8.12 27.45
CA SER A 54 -26.76 7.68 28.62
C SER A 54 -27.54 6.39 28.37
N ILE A 55 -27.91 6.11 27.12
CA ILE A 55 -28.63 4.89 26.74
C ILE A 55 -27.69 3.69 26.54
N ILE A 56 -26.41 3.94 26.24
CA ILE A 56 -25.44 2.89 25.88
C ILE A 56 -25.39 1.70 26.86
N PRO A 57 -25.45 1.89 28.19
CA PRO A 57 -25.49 0.77 29.14
C PRO A 57 -26.58 -0.28 28.86
N LEU A 58 -27.73 0.14 28.32
CA LEU A 58 -28.83 -0.77 28.01
C LEU A 58 -28.51 -1.76 26.90
N PHE A 59 -27.56 -1.43 26.01
CA PHE A 59 -27.20 -2.33 24.91
C PHE A 59 -26.59 -3.65 25.38
N ALA A 60 -26.01 -3.69 26.59
CA ALA A 60 -25.57 -4.92 27.21
C ALA A 60 -26.74 -5.91 27.36
N ASP A 61 -27.89 -5.43 27.84
CA ASP A 61 -29.12 -6.23 27.98
C ASP A 61 -29.83 -6.43 26.63
N CYS A 62 -29.83 -5.43 25.74
CA CYS A 62 -30.43 -5.56 24.40
C CYS A 62 -29.82 -6.72 23.62
N ILE A 63 -28.48 -6.86 23.61
CA ILE A 63 -27.78 -7.90 22.84
C ILE A 63 -27.47 -9.12 23.70
N ASN A 64 -27.64 -9.01 25.03
CA ASN A 64 -27.26 -10.01 26.01
C ASN A 64 -25.76 -10.37 25.91
N LEU A 65 -24.90 -9.34 25.95
CA LEU A 65 -23.44 -9.43 25.92
C LEU A 65 -22.81 -8.50 26.97
N PRO A 66 -21.60 -8.80 27.46
CA PRO A 66 -20.87 -7.88 28.32
C PRO A 66 -20.50 -6.60 27.55
N LEU A 67 -20.62 -5.46 28.22
CA LEU A 67 -20.27 -4.13 27.71
C LEU A 67 -19.12 -3.58 28.56
N PHE A 68 -17.95 -3.42 27.94
CA PHE A 68 -16.81 -2.77 28.54
C PHE A 68 -16.83 -1.28 28.19
N ARG A 69 -16.71 -0.42 29.19
CA ARG A 69 -16.72 1.02 28.99
C ARG A 69 -15.54 1.69 29.65
N ARG A 70 -14.95 2.68 28.99
CA ARG A 70 -13.89 3.52 29.58
C ARG A 70 -14.17 5.00 29.36
N LYS A 71 -13.88 5.82 30.37
CA LYS A 71 -13.96 7.28 30.28
C LYS A 71 -12.87 7.80 29.34
N ILE A 72 -13.23 8.72 28.46
CA ILE A 72 -12.28 9.49 27.68
C ILE A 72 -11.57 10.46 28.64
N GLN A 73 -10.25 10.33 28.73
CA GLN A 73 -9.37 11.21 29.48
C GLN A 73 -8.49 12.06 28.56
N GLY A 74 -8.19 11.54 27.38
CA GLY A 74 -7.45 12.24 26.33
C GLY A 74 -8.31 13.22 25.53
N ASN A 75 -7.63 13.99 24.69
CA ASN A 75 -8.22 14.91 23.71
C ASN A 75 -7.82 14.46 22.29
N PRO A 76 -8.51 14.91 21.23
CA PRO A 76 -8.09 14.67 19.84
C PRO A 76 -6.88 15.55 19.50
N ASN A 77 -5.71 15.20 20.04
CA ASN A 77 -4.48 16.00 19.94
C ASN A 77 -3.77 15.75 18.61
N ASP A 78 -3.69 14.50 18.17
CA ASP A 78 -3.20 14.18 16.83
C ASP A 78 -4.36 14.28 15.85
N GLN A 79 -4.32 15.26 14.95
CA GLN A 79 -5.34 15.47 13.92
C GLN A 79 -4.87 15.03 12.53
N ASN A 80 -3.71 14.40 12.43
CA ASN A 80 -3.22 13.87 11.16
C ASN A 80 -4.05 12.65 10.72
N LEU A 81 -4.01 12.36 9.41
CA LEU A 81 -4.64 11.16 8.85
C LEU A 81 -3.98 9.88 9.34
N GLU A 82 -2.66 9.90 9.52
CA GLU A 82 -1.90 8.81 10.13
C GLU A 82 -1.78 9.08 11.64
N TYR A 83 -1.95 8.04 12.46
CA TYR A 83 -1.84 8.16 13.91
C TYR A 83 -0.55 7.52 14.43
N PHE A 84 0.19 8.26 15.25
CA PHE A 84 1.43 7.80 15.87
C PHE A 84 1.30 7.80 17.41
N PRO A 85 1.58 6.67 18.09
CA PRO A 85 1.28 6.49 19.52
C PRO A 85 2.29 7.16 20.47
N GLN A 86 2.69 8.39 20.18
CA GLN A 86 3.52 9.22 21.06
C GLN A 86 2.81 10.50 21.50
N THR A 87 1.59 10.74 20.98
CA THR A 87 0.78 11.88 21.35
C THR A 87 0.24 11.69 22.77
N GLN A 88 0.88 12.36 23.73
CA GLN A 88 0.48 12.26 25.13
C GLN A 88 -0.96 12.74 25.32
N LYS A 89 -1.73 11.99 26.12
CA LYS A 89 -3.13 12.30 26.45
C LYS A 89 -4.02 12.38 25.21
N ASP A 90 -3.81 11.53 24.21
CA ASP A 90 -4.72 11.40 23.08
C ASP A 90 -5.88 10.43 23.39
N GLU A 91 -7.08 10.71 22.87
CA GLU A 91 -8.27 9.86 23.02
C GLU A 91 -8.07 8.43 22.45
N VAL A 92 -7.17 8.27 21.48
CA VAL A 92 -6.85 6.96 20.91
C VAL A 92 -6.15 6.04 21.91
N GLU A 93 -5.36 6.60 22.85
CA GLU A 93 -4.71 5.80 23.89
C GLU A 93 -5.70 5.32 24.96
N ASP A 94 -6.84 6.01 25.13
CA ASP A 94 -7.95 5.48 25.95
C ASP A 94 -8.58 4.26 25.28
N LEU A 95 -8.74 4.28 23.95
CA LEU A 95 -9.21 3.11 23.19
C LEU A 95 -8.21 1.95 23.31
N PHE A 96 -6.91 2.23 23.22
CA PHE A 96 -5.85 1.25 23.41
C PHE A 96 -5.94 0.58 24.79
N ALA A 97 -6.06 1.37 25.85
CA ALA A 97 -6.16 0.84 27.20
C ALA A 97 -7.46 0.03 27.43
N LEU A 98 -8.59 0.48 26.87
CA LEU A 98 -9.86 -0.27 26.91
C LEU A 98 -9.73 -1.63 26.20
N LEU A 99 -9.27 -1.64 24.94
CA LEU A 99 -9.15 -2.89 24.18
C LEU A 99 -8.08 -3.83 24.75
N TRP A 100 -7.03 -3.29 25.37
CA TRP A 100 -6.06 -4.08 26.12
C TRP A 100 -6.71 -4.82 27.30
N GLU A 101 -7.50 -4.12 28.12
CA GLU A 101 -8.20 -4.71 29.26
C GLU A 101 -9.23 -5.76 28.81
N VAL A 102 -9.94 -5.47 27.72
CA VAL A 102 -10.87 -6.42 27.08
C VAL A 102 -10.14 -7.69 26.63
N LYS A 103 -9.04 -7.57 25.88
CA LYS A 103 -8.25 -8.73 25.42
C LYS A 103 -7.67 -9.52 26.60
N LYS A 104 -7.26 -8.85 27.67
CA LYS A 104 -6.80 -9.51 28.90
C LYS A 104 -7.92 -10.31 29.58
N THR A 105 -9.14 -9.78 29.57
CA THR A 105 -10.30 -10.41 30.22
C THR A 105 -10.91 -11.52 29.37
N LEU A 106 -10.85 -11.38 28.05
CA LEU A 106 -11.38 -12.29 27.04
C LEU A 106 -10.27 -12.63 26.03
N PRO A 107 -9.32 -13.52 26.39
CA PRO A 107 -8.15 -13.85 25.56
C PRO A 107 -8.49 -14.46 24.20
N GLU A 108 -9.71 -14.96 24.04
CA GLU A 108 -10.20 -15.57 22.79
C GLU A 108 -10.59 -14.55 21.71
N ILE A 109 -10.60 -13.25 22.01
CA ILE A 109 -10.90 -12.22 21.02
C ILE A 109 -9.76 -12.13 20.01
N GLU A 110 -10.12 -12.20 18.73
CA GLU A 110 -9.19 -12.14 17.60
C GLU A 110 -9.28 -10.81 16.85
N GLY A 111 -10.34 -10.03 17.08
CA GLY A 111 -10.54 -8.77 16.35
C GLY A 111 -11.61 -7.85 16.90
N VAL A 112 -11.74 -6.71 16.23
CA VAL A 112 -12.66 -5.62 16.56
C VAL A 112 -13.48 -5.25 15.33
N SER A 113 -14.78 -5.04 15.49
CA SER A 113 -15.66 -4.50 14.46
C SER A 113 -15.75 -2.98 14.59
N CYS A 114 -15.62 -2.25 13.47
CA CYS A 114 -15.63 -0.79 13.42
C CYS A 114 -16.66 -0.27 12.41
N GLY A 115 -17.40 0.75 12.83
CA GLY A 115 -18.47 1.38 12.07
C GLY A 115 -18.03 2.41 11.02
N ALA A 116 -16.74 2.56 10.71
CA ALA A 116 -16.28 3.57 9.75
C ALA A 116 -16.77 3.24 8.32
N ILE A 117 -17.41 4.21 7.64
CA ILE A 117 -17.84 4.06 6.24
C ILE A 117 -16.88 4.80 5.31
N PHE A 118 -16.60 6.08 5.55
CA PHE A 118 -15.74 6.88 4.66
C PHE A 118 -14.50 7.42 5.36
N SER A 119 -14.59 7.72 6.66
CA SER A 119 -13.49 8.37 7.40
C SER A 119 -12.24 7.50 7.56
N ASP A 120 -11.19 7.84 6.81
CA ASP A 120 -9.85 7.25 6.99
C ASP A 120 -9.24 7.63 8.36
N TYR A 121 -9.56 8.81 8.87
CA TYR A 121 -9.11 9.30 10.18
C TYR A 121 -9.54 8.37 11.33
N GLN A 122 -10.81 7.95 11.33
CA GLN A 122 -11.35 7.06 12.36
C GLN A 122 -10.83 5.64 12.19
N ARG A 123 -10.83 5.12 10.96
CA ARG A 123 -10.38 3.75 10.65
C ARG A 123 -8.93 3.54 11.07
N THR A 124 -8.01 4.40 10.63
CA THR A 124 -6.56 4.25 10.86
C THR A 124 -6.19 4.27 12.35
N ARG A 125 -6.90 5.04 13.18
CA ARG A 125 -6.73 5.05 14.65
C ARG A 125 -7.09 3.73 15.28
N VAL A 126 -8.24 3.17 14.89
CA VAL A 126 -8.65 1.85 15.39
C VAL A 126 -7.73 0.75 14.83
N GLU A 127 -7.26 0.86 13.58
CA GLU A 127 -6.26 -0.04 13.00
C GLU A 127 -4.97 -0.01 13.80
N ASN A 128 -4.46 1.18 14.15
CA ASN A 128 -3.26 1.33 14.95
C ASN A 128 -3.38 0.61 16.31
N VAL A 129 -4.49 0.84 17.02
CA VAL A 129 -4.76 0.18 18.30
C VAL A 129 -4.84 -1.34 18.14
N CYS A 130 -5.57 -1.81 17.13
CA CYS A 130 -5.71 -3.24 16.86
C CYS A 130 -4.36 -3.88 16.51
N PHE A 131 -3.56 -3.23 15.66
CA PHE A 131 -2.23 -3.68 15.27
C PHE A 131 -1.30 -3.85 16.49
N ARG A 132 -1.22 -2.83 17.35
CA ARG A 132 -0.39 -2.87 18.58
C ARG A 132 -0.83 -3.97 19.55
N LEU A 133 -2.12 -4.30 19.57
CA LEU A 133 -2.67 -5.36 20.41
C LEU A 133 -2.65 -6.73 19.73
N GLY A 134 -2.24 -6.86 18.47
CA GLY A 134 -2.34 -8.10 17.71
C GLY A 134 -3.79 -8.56 17.55
N LEU A 135 -4.69 -7.63 17.23
CA LEU A 135 -6.09 -7.85 16.90
C LEU A 135 -6.34 -7.47 15.43
N LYS A 136 -7.26 -8.13 14.75
CA LYS A 136 -7.70 -7.75 13.41
C LYS A 136 -8.81 -6.71 13.47
N LEU A 137 -8.75 -5.68 12.63
CA LEU A 137 -9.86 -4.75 12.45
C LEU A 137 -10.78 -5.22 11.30
N LEU A 138 -12.08 -5.26 11.55
CA LEU A 138 -13.11 -5.48 10.54
C LEU A 138 -13.88 -4.18 10.32
N SER A 139 -13.81 -3.66 9.09
CA SER A 139 -14.49 -2.45 8.64
C SER A 139 -15.33 -2.76 7.39
N PRO A 140 -16.40 -3.57 7.52
CA PRO A 140 -17.14 -4.11 6.38
C PRO A 140 -17.81 -3.03 5.53
N MET A 141 -18.04 -1.83 6.06
CA MET A 141 -18.71 -0.75 5.36
C MET A 141 -17.74 0.23 4.70
N TRP A 142 -16.45 0.13 4.99
CA TRP A 142 -15.48 1.12 4.55
C TRP A 142 -15.40 1.19 3.01
N ARG A 143 -15.48 2.41 2.48
CA ARG A 143 -15.54 2.78 1.06
C ARG A 143 -16.71 2.16 0.27
N ARG A 144 -17.75 1.67 0.94
CA ARG A 144 -19.00 1.26 0.26
C ARG A 144 -19.86 2.48 -0.11
N ASN A 145 -20.74 2.29 -1.09
CA ASN A 145 -21.67 3.31 -1.53
C ASN A 145 -22.68 3.67 -0.41
N GLN A 146 -22.75 4.95 -0.04
CA GLN A 146 -23.61 5.41 1.07
C GLN A 146 -25.12 5.25 0.78
N LYS A 147 -25.55 5.36 -0.48
CA LYS A 147 -26.97 5.18 -0.87
C LYS A 147 -27.40 3.73 -0.62
N GLU A 148 -26.57 2.79 -1.07
CA GLU A 148 -26.79 1.36 -0.86
C GLU A 148 -26.75 1.00 0.63
N LEU A 149 -25.77 1.51 1.37
CA LEU A 149 -25.66 1.27 2.81
C LEU A 149 -26.88 1.75 3.59
N MET A 150 -27.33 2.98 3.35
CA MET A 150 -28.53 3.52 4.02
C MET A 150 -29.76 2.66 3.73
N HIS A 151 -29.94 2.29 2.45
CA HIS A 151 -31.05 1.44 2.04
C HIS A 151 -30.99 0.04 2.68
N GLU A 152 -29.80 -0.57 2.76
CA GLU A 152 -29.60 -1.86 3.41
C GLU A 152 -29.89 -1.81 4.91
N MET A 153 -29.44 -0.76 5.62
CA MET A 153 -29.74 -0.56 7.04
C MET A 153 -31.26 -0.54 7.28
N ILE A 154 -31.99 0.23 6.45
CA ILE A 154 -33.45 0.31 6.55
C ILE A 154 -34.09 -1.04 6.21
N SER A 155 -33.62 -1.70 5.16
CA SER A 155 -34.21 -2.95 4.64
C SER A 155 -34.03 -4.13 5.59
N VAL A 156 -32.92 -4.18 6.33
CA VAL A 156 -32.67 -5.22 7.34
C VAL A 156 -33.47 -5.01 8.63
N GLY A 157 -34.27 -3.94 8.70
CA GLY A 157 -35.09 -3.62 9.87
C GLY A 157 -34.30 -2.97 11.00
N MET A 158 -33.24 -2.23 10.70
CA MET A 158 -32.60 -1.37 11.70
C MET A 158 -33.50 -0.16 11.98
N ASP A 159 -34.09 -0.14 13.17
CA ASP A 159 -34.85 1.00 13.66
C ASP A 159 -33.92 1.94 14.41
N ALA A 160 -33.50 3.00 13.72
CA ALA A 160 -32.67 4.06 14.27
C ALA A 160 -33.31 5.42 14.05
N ILE A 161 -33.21 6.27 15.07
CA ILE A 161 -33.71 7.65 15.04
C ILE A 161 -32.57 8.65 14.93
N ILE A 162 -32.84 9.80 14.33
CA ILE A 162 -31.91 10.94 14.31
C ILE A 162 -31.90 11.61 15.69
N ILE A 163 -30.73 11.67 16.34
CA ILE A 163 -30.58 12.26 17.67
C ILE A 163 -29.75 13.53 17.70
N LYS A 164 -29.04 13.84 16.61
CA LYS A 164 -28.34 15.11 16.41
C LYS A 164 -28.44 15.51 14.95
N VAL A 165 -28.52 16.79 14.67
CA VAL A 165 -28.33 17.37 13.33
C VAL A 165 -27.39 18.57 13.43
N ALA A 166 -26.55 18.75 12.42
CA ALA A 166 -25.56 19.82 12.36
C ALA A 166 -25.22 20.20 10.90
N ALA A 167 -26.21 20.18 10.00
CA ALA A 167 -25.99 20.44 8.59
C ALA A 167 -27.10 21.26 7.94
N MET A 168 -26.72 21.95 6.88
CA MET A 168 -27.65 22.72 6.06
C MET A 168 -28.77 21.83 5.50
N GLY A 169 -30.00 22.34 5.58
CA GLY A 169 -31.20 21.61 5.18
C GLY A 169 -31.73 20.62 6.24
N LEU A 170 -31.09 20.52 7.41
CA LEU A 170 -31.63 19.81 8.56
C LEU A 170 -32.12 20.78 9.64
N ASP A 171 -33.43 20.80 9.88
CA ASP A 171 -34.08 21.54 10.96
C ASP A 171 -34.25 20.66 12.21
N PRO A 172 -33.61 21.00 13.35
CA PRO A 172 -33.72 20.22 14.59
C PRO A 172 -35.16 19.99 15.05
N LYS A 173 -36.05 20.98 14.90
CA LYS A 173 -37.45 20.88 15.36
C LYS A 173 -38.28 19.94 14.49
N LYS A 174 -37.85 19.69 13.25
CA LYS A 174 -38.58 18.85 12.27
C LYS A 174 -37.97 17.47 12.08
N HIS A 175 -36.67 17.31 12.32
CA HIS A 175 -35.94 16.10 11.94
C HIS A 175 -35.47 15.26 13.13
N LEU A 176 -35.21 15.86 14.29
CA LEU A 176 -34.85 15.09 15.48
C LEU A 176 -35.99 14.14 15.87
N GLY A 177 -35.63 12.89 16.17
CA GLY A 177 -36.56 11.83 16.55
C GLY A 177 -37.20 11.09 15.38
N LYS A 178 -37.01 11.55 14.13
CA LYS A 178 -37.45 10.79 12.95
C LYS A 178 -36.56 9.58 12.72
N THR A 179 -37.15 8.52 12.16
CA THR A 179 -36.41 7.30 11.81
C THR A 179 -35.59 7.49 10.53
N LEU A 180 -34.56 6.66 10.33
CA LEU A 180 -33.80 6.63 9.07
C LEU A 180 -34.71 6.46 7.85
N LYS A 181 -35.71 5.57 7.95
CA LYS A 181 -36.71 5.33 6.90
C LYS A 181 -37.52 6.59 6.55
N GLN A 182 -37.86 7.41 7.54
CA GLN A 182 -38.57 8.67 7.30
C GLN A 182 -37.68 9.73 6.65
N MET A 183 -36.35 9.64 6.85
CA MET A 183 -35.38 10.63 6.39
C MET A 183 -34.67 10.27 5.09
N GLU A 184 -34.67 9.00 4.66
CA GLU A 184 -33.95 8.49 3.48
C GLU A 184 -34.13 9.38 2.24
N MET A 185 -35.37 9.66 1.85
CA MET A 185 -35.67 10.50 0.69
C MET A 185 -35.16 11.94 0.85
N HIS A 186 -35.23 12.50 2.06
CA HIS A 186 -34.73 13.84 2.35
C HIS A 186 -33.20 13.90 2.21
N PHE A 187 -32.49 12.88 2.72
CA PHE A 187 -31.03 12.78 2.59
C PHE A 187 -30.59 12.65 1.13
N HIS A 188 -31.32 11.90 0.29
CA HIS A 188 -31.04 11.87 -1.16
C HIS A 188 -31.20 13.23 -1.83
N GLN A 189 -32.21 14.01 -1.43
CA GLN A 189 -32.42 15.36 -1.95
C GLN A 189 -31.28 16.30 -1.54
N LEU A 190 -30.88 16.28 -0.26
CA LEU A 190 -29.76 17.07 0.24
C LEU A 190 -28.44 16.66 -0.42
N ASN A 191 -28.22 15.37 -0.68
CA ASN A 191 -27.02 14.90 -1.36
C ASN A 191 -26.91 15.47 -2.78
N ASN A 192 -28.01 15.47 -3.52
CA ASN A 192 -28.04 16.02 -4.88
C ASN A 192 -27.90 17.55 -4.92
N GLN A 193 -28.37 18.26 -3.88
CA GLN A 193 -28.34 19.72 -3.82
C GLN A 193 -27.01 20.28 -3.29
N PHE A 194 -26.45 19.63 -2.26
CA PHE A 194 -25.36 20.18 -1.44
C PHE A 194 -24.19 19.23 -1.22
N GLY A 195 -24.21 18.03 -1.79
CA GLY A 195 -23.17 17.02 -1.55
C GLY A 195 -23.25 16.36 -0.16
N PHE A 196 -24.37 16.51 0.55
CA PHE A 196 -24.65 15.92 1.87
C PHE A 196 -24.29 14.43 1.92
N HIS A 197 -23.54 13.98 2.94
CA HIS A 197 -23.27 12.57 3.14
C HIS A 197 -24.51 11.87 3.67
N ILE A 198 -25.06 10.96 2.86
CA ILE A 198 -26.33 10.27 3.15
C ILE A 198 -26.24 9.45 4.43
N CYS A 199 -25.06 8.90 4.72
CA CYS A 199 -24.79 8.20 5.96
C CYS A 199 -24.33 9.14 7.10
N GLY A 200 -24.27 10.45 6.93
CA GLY A 200 -23.88 11.40 7.99
C GLY A 200 -22.40 11.38 8.35
N GLU A 201 -21.53 10.93 7.43
CA GLU A 201 -20.08 10.77 7.66
C GLU A 201 -19.35 12.07 7.96
N GLY A 202 -19.86 13.21 7.49
CA GLY A 202 -19.31 14.54 7.76
C GLY A 202 -19.76 15.11 9.11
N GLY A 203 -20.47 14.33 9.93
CA GLY A 203 -21.08 14.79 11.18
C GLY A 203 -22.40 15.51 10.96
N GLU A 204 -23.02 15.37 9.78
CA GLU A 204 -24.27 16.06 9.45
C GLU A 204 -25.42 15.68 10.38
N PHE A 205 -25.42 14.41 10.83
CA PHE A 205 -26.33 13.92 11.85
C PHE A 205 -25.71 12.76 12.63
N GLU A 206 -26.19 12.57 13.85
CA GLU A 206 -25.94 11.34 14.62
C GLU A 206 -27.25 10.60 14.82
N SER A 207 -27.17 9.27 14.95
CA SER A 207 -28.33 8.41 15.16
C SER A 207 -28.22 7.59 16.45
N LEU A 208 -29.36 7.06 16.88
CA LEU A 208 -29.47 6.09 17.96
C LEU A 208 -30.31 4.91 17.49
N VAL A 209 -29.76 3.71 17.59
CA VAL A 209 -30.49 2.47 17.28
C VAL A 209 -31.39 2.10 18.46
N LEU A 210 -32.68 1.95 18.20
CA LEU A 210 -33.69 1.53 19.16
C LEU A 210 -33.98 0.03 19.06
N ASP A 211 -33.95 -0.52 17.84
CA ASP A 211 -34.05 -1.96 17.59
C ASP A 211 -33.25 -2.35 16.35
N CYS A 212 -32.71 -3.57 16.36
CA CYS A 212 -32.15 -4.19 15.17
C CYS A 212 -32.18 -5.72 15.30
N PRO A 213 -31.85 -6.48 14.24
CA PRO A 213 -31.87 -7.95 14.29
C PRO A 213 -30.99 -8.58 15.37
N LEU A 214 -29.95 -7.88 15.84
CA LEU A 214 -29.08 -8.38 16.92
C LEU A 214 -29.73 -8.32 18.31
N PHE A 215 -30.84 -7.58 18.47
CA PHE A 215 -31.40 -7.29 19.79
C PHE A 215 -32.44 -8.33 20.19
N TYR A 216 -32.38 -8.72 21.47
CA TYR A 216 -33.37 -9.47 22.25
C TYR A 216 -34.43 -8.53 22.87
N TYR A 217 -34.01 -7.32 23.24
CA TYR A 217 -34.87 -6.27 23.79
C TYR A 217 -34.70 -4.99 22.97
N LYS A 218 -35.81 -4.36 22.62
CA LYS A 218 -35.81 -3.03 21.99
C LYS A 218 -35.84 -1.94 23.06
N ILE A 219 -35.32 -0.77 22.72
CA ILE A 219 -35.31 0.41 23.58
C ILE A 219 -36.50 1.27 23.23
N VAL A 220 -37.31 1.62 24.23
CA VAL A 220 -38.43 2.55 24.09
C VAL A 220 -38.07 3.83 24.82
N ILE A 221 -38.12 4.96 24.09
CA ILE A 221 -37.94 6.29 24.67
C ILE A 221 -39.33 6.82 25.06
N ASP A 222 -39.57 6.91 26.36
CA ASP A 222 -40.84 7.38 26.92
C ASP A 222 -40.91 8.91 26.94
N GLN A 223 -39.78 9.56 27.25
CA GLN A 223 -39.65 11.01 27.34
C GLN A 223 -38.26 11.44 26.88
N SER A 224 -38.21 12.54 26.13
CA SER A 224 -36.97 13.16 25.69
C SER A 224 -37.12 14.67 25.54
N LYS A 225 -35.98 15.36 25.56
CA LYS A 225 -35.88 16.81 25.40
C LYS A 225 -35.02 17.14 24.19
N ILE A 226 -35.45 18.12 23.41
CA ILE A 226 -34.62 18.72 22.35
C ILE A 226 -33.83 19.89 22.93
N VAL A 227 -32.53 19.92 22.64
CA VAL A 227 -31.64 21.05 22.95
C VAL A 227 -31.14 21.64 21.64
N ILE A 228 -31.27 22.95 21.49
CA ILE A 228 -30.67 23.70 20.38
C ILE A 228 -29.35 24.25 20.89
N HIS A 229 -28.25 23.78 20.32
CA HIS A 229 -26.90 24.22 20.63
C HIS A 229 -26.57 25.52 19.88
N SER A 230 -26.91 25.54 18.59
CA SER A 230 -26.74 26.70 17.70
C SER A 230 -27.99 26.83 16.83
N ASP A 231 -28.60 28.02 16.82
CA ASP A 231 -29.75 28.32 15.96
C ASP A 231 -29.27 29.15 14.74
N ASP A 232 -28.21 28.66 14.08
CA ASP A 232 -27.68 29.27 12.85
C ASP A 232 -28.73 29.20 11.74
N GLU A 233 -28.84 30.26 10.94
CA GLU A 233 -29.87 30.38 9.90
C GLU A 233 -29.70 29.37 8.77
N PHE A 234 -28.47 28.90 8.54
CA PHE A 234 -28.13 27.99 7.45
C PHE A 234 -27.88 26.55 7.95
N ALA A 235 -27.19 26.38 9.08
CA ALA A 235 -26.81 25.07 9.62
C ALA A 235 -27.05 25.00 11.15
N PRO A 236 -28.33 24.94 11.58
CA PRO A 236 -28.65 24.83 12.99
C PRO A 236 -28.14 23.50 13.58
N VAL A 237 -27.64 23.57 14.81
CA VAL A 237 -27.16 22.42 15.57
C VAL A 237 -28.11 22.15 16.72
N GLY A 238 -28.65 20.93 16.77
CA GLY A 238 -29.51 20.50 17.86
C GLY A 238 -29.48 19.00 18.06
N TYR A 239 -29.81 18.57 19.27
CA TYR A 239 -29.76 17.17 19.67
C TYR A 239 -30.83 16.79 20.69
N ILE A 240 -31.09 15.47 20.81
CA ILE A 240 -32.03 14.87 21.74
C ILE A 240 -31.28 14.39 22.99
N ILE A 241 -31.85 14.70 24.16
CA ILE A 241 -31.50 14.09 25.44
C ILE A 241 -32.67 13.19 25.87
N PRO A 242 -32.51 11.85 25.88
CA PRO A 242 -33.49 10.95 26.47
C PRO A 242 -33.56 11.14 28.00
N GLU A 243 -34.77 11.34 28.53
CA GLU A 243 -35.00 11.57 29.97
C GLU A 243 -35.62 10.35 30.66
N LYS A 244 -36.50 9.62 29.97
CA LYS A 244 -37.08 8.36 30.43
C LYS A 244 -37.14 7.37 29.29
N PHE A 245 -36.76 6.15 29.58
CA PHE A 245 -36.69 5.07 28.61
C PHE A 245 -36.65 3.72 29.32
N HIS A 246 -37.06 2.66 28.63
CA HIS A 246 -37.06 1.30 29.17
C HIS A 246 -36.81 0.26 28.07
N LEU A 247 -36.61 -0.98 28.50
CA LEU A 247 -36.44 -2.14 27.61
C LEU A 247 -37.76 -2.90 27.46
N GLU A 248 -38.15 -3.18 26.23
CA GLU A 248 -39.26 -4.08 25.91
C GLU A 248 -38.72 -5.36 25.26
N LYS A 249 -39.15 -6.52 25.78
CA LYS A 249 -38.76 -7.82 25.21
C LYS A 249 -39.43 -8.01 23.85
N LYS A 250 -38.66 -8.48 22.86
CA LYS A 250 -39.21 -8.81 21.54
C LYS A 250 -39.97 -10.14 21.59
N GLU A 251 -41.12 -10.17 20.91
CA GLU A 251 -41.94 -11.36 20.79
C GLU A 251 -41.21 -12.45 19.98
N GLY A 252 -41.39 -13.72 20.38
CA GLY A 252 -40.84 -14.86 19.64
C GLY A 252 -39.33 -15.11 19.78
N ILE A 253 -38.60 -14.32 20.57
CA ILE A 253 -37.16 -14.55 20.81
C ILE A 253 -36.94 -15.37 22.10
N GLU A 254 -36.29 -16.53 21.97
CA GLU A 254 -35.93 -17.39 23.10
C GLU A 254 -34.89 -16.72 24.01
N THR A 255 -35.06 -16.93 25.32
CA THR A 255 -34.14 -16.42 26.34
C THR A 255 -32.87 -17.26 26.37
N LYS A 256 -31.74 -16.65 26.00
CA LYS A 256 -30.40 -17.21 26.25
C LYS A 256 -29.99 -17.02 27.70
N GLU A 257 -28.98 -17.77 28.15
CA GLU A 257 -28.30 -17.51 29.42
C GLU A 257 -27.85 -16.05 29.50
N LYS A 258 -28.09 -15.41 30.65
CA LYS A 258 -27.78 -13.99 30.84
C LYS A 258 -26.27 -13.81 30.89
N LYS A 259 -25.72 -13.14 29.88
CA LYS A 259 -24.30 -12.71 29.81
C LYS A 259 -24.15 -11.20 29.97
N SER A 260 -25.24 -10.45 29.97
CA SER A 260 -25.21 -8.98 30.05
C SER A 260 -24.63 -8.49 31.37
N GLN A 261 -23.58 -7.68 31.26
CA GLN A 261 -22.95 -6.99 32.37
C GLN A 261 -22.28 -5.71 31.85
N VAL A 262 -22.38 -4.61 32.60
CA VAL A 262 -21.61 -3.39 32.32
C VAL A 262 -20.35 -3.42 33.17
N ILE A 263 -19.19 -3.29 32.54
CA ILE A 263 -17.87 -3.37 33.15
C ILE A 263 -17.16 -2.04 32.90
N GLU A 264 -16.84 -1.30 33.96
CA GLU A 264 -16.04 -0.08 33.87
C GLU A 264 -14.55 -0.46 33.81
N SER A 265 -13.92 -0.19 32.67
CA SER A 265 -12.49 -0.36 32.44
C SER A 265 -11.73 0.76 33.14
N ILE A 266 -10.83 0.35 34.04
CA ILE A 266 -9.98 1.25 34.84
C ILE A 266 -8.52 0.84 34.79
N LEU A 267 -8.18 -0.29 34.17
CA LEU A 267 -6.82 -0.78 34.11
C LEU A 267 -6.05 -0.07 33.01
N ASN A 268 -4.75 0.14 33.24
CA ASN A 268 -3.84 0.67 32.26
C ASN A 268 -2.88 -0.43 31.78
N PRO A 269 -2.52 -0.43 30.49
CA PRO A 269 -1.52 -1.35 29.97
C PRO A 269 -0.15 -1.06 30.62
N PRO A 270 0.71 -2.09 30.80
CA PRO A 270 2.11 -1.92 31.14
C PRO A 270 2.80 -0.86 30.28
N LYS A 271 3.73 -0.10 30.87
CA LYS A 271 4.41 1.01 30.18
C LYS A 271 5.14 0.53 28.94
N GLU A 272 5.66 -0.69 28.96
CA GLU A 272 6.40 -1.32 27.88
C GLU A 272 5.55 -1.47 26.60
N LEU A 273 4.23 -1.66 26.73
CA LEU A 273 3.30 -1.74 25.60
C LEU A 273 2.89 -0.36 25.05
N GLN A 274 3.25 0.72 25.75
CA GLN A 274 2.98 2.09 25.30
C GLN A 274 4.08 2.60 24.36
N PHE A 275 5.31 2.08 24.47
CA PHE A 275 6.45 2.47 23.64
C PHE A 275 6.68 1.47 22.50
N TYR A 276 5.72 1.37 21.57
CA TYR A 276 5.83 0.46 20.43
C TYR A 276 6.89 0.93 19.40
N TYR A 277 7.10 2.24 19.29
CA TYR A 277 8.08 2.85 18.39
C TYR A 277 9.16 3.54 19.23
N GLN A 278 10.31 2.88 19.38
CA GLN A 278 11.51 3.46 19.98
C GLN A 278 12.39 4.08 18.89
N ASP A 279 13.06 5.18 19.20
CA ASP A 279 14.06 5.76 18.30
C ASP A 279 15.16 4.72 18.04
N LEU A 280 15.53 4.57 16.77
CA LEU A 280 16.64 3.69 16.39
C LEU A 280 17.94 4.30 16.89
N GLU A 281 18.56 3.66 17.90
CA GLU A 281 19.92 4.02 18.31
C GLU A 281 20.93 3.59 17.24
N ILE A 282 21.87 4.49 16.96
CA ILE A 282 22.91 4.25 15.96
C ILE A 282 24.02 3.44 16.61
N ASP A 283 24.23 2.22 16.13
CA ASP A 283 25.42 1.43 16.46
C ASP A 283 26.34 1.36 15.24
N GLU A 284 27.53 1.96 15.37
CA GLU A 284 28.52 2.07 14.30
C GLU A 284 29.05 0.72 13.80
N LYS A 285 28.82 -0.37 14.55
CA LYS A 285 29.20 -1.74 14.17
C LYS A 285 28.42 -2.28 12.98
N PHE A 286 27.28 -1.69 12.65
CA PHE A 286 26.42 -2.11 11.55
C PHE A 286 26.76 -1.36 10.26
N GLN A 287 27.91 -1.69 9.66
CA GLN A 287 28.33 -1.17 8.37
C GLN A 287 28.83 -2.30 7.48
N ASP A 288 28.13 -2.56 6.37
CA ASP A 288 28.67 -3.39 5.29
C ASP A 288 29.45 -2.49 4.31
N PRO A 289 30.78 -2.64 4.22
CA PRO A 289 31.61 -1.84 3.31
C PRO A 289 31.34 -2.15 1.83
N ASN A 290 30.65 -3.25 1.50
CA ASN A 290 30.39 -3.67 0.12
C ASN A 290 29.07 -3.11 -0.44
N LEU A 291 28.34 -2.32 0.34
CA LEU A 291 27.04 -1.84 -0.08
C LEU A 291 27.16 -0.64 -1.04
N ILE A 292 26.81 -0.87 -2.31
CA ILE A 292 26.90 0.14 -3.37
C ILE A 292 25.56 0.86 -3.54
N LEU A 293 25.62 2.19 -3.52
CA LEU A 293 24.51 3.04 -3.92
C LEU A 293 24.62 3.45 -5.37
N PHE A 294 23.51 3.30 -6.08
CA PHE A 294 23.32 3.86 -7.40
C PHE A 294 22.37 5.05 -7.29
N LYS A 295 22.73 6.16 -7.94
CA LYS A 295 21.88 7.36 -8.02
C LYS A 295 21.52 7.61 -9.47
N SER A 296 20.22 7.76 -9.74
CA SER A 296 19.72 8.15 -11.06
C SER A 296 18.61 9.18 -10.91
N GLY A 297 18.86 10.39 -11.44
CA GLY A 297 17.93 11.51 -11.33
C GLY A 297 17.50 11.77 -9.88
N LYS A 298 16.20 11.62 -9.62
CA LYS A 298 15.56 11.82 -8.31
C LYS A 298 15.61 10.58 -7.40
N PHE A 299 16.12 9.46 -7.88
CA PHE A 299 16.06 8.18 -7.17
C PHE A 299 17.45 7.67 -6.79
N ILE A 300 17.49 6.95 -5.68
CA ILE A 300 18.63 6.15 -5.24
C ILE A 300 18.16 4.71 -5.07
N PHE A 301 18.98 3.76 -5.47
CA PHE A 301 18.72 2.35 -5.27
C PHE A 301 19.97 1.60 -4.85
N SER A 302 19.77 0.47 -4.16
CA SER A 302 20.82 -0.50 -3.85
C SER A 302 20.38 -1.88 -4.33
N SER A 303 21.30 -2.58 -4.99
CA SER A 303 21.07 -3.90 -5.60
C SER A 303 21.91 -5.02 -4.94
N MET A 304 22.94 -4.69 -4.15
CA MET A 304 23.86 -5.71 -3.67
C MET A 304 23.29 -6.52 -2.50
N PRO A 305 23.56 -7.85 -2.45
CA PRO A 305 23.25 -8.65 -1.28
C PRO A 305 24.10 -8.15 -0.12
N ILE A 306 23.45 -7.76 0.96
CA ILE A 306 24.14 -7.60 2.25
C ILE A 306 24.51 -9.03 2.66
N LYS A 307 25.81 -9.32 2.69
CA LYS A 307 26.26 -10.58 3.28
C LYS A 307 26.01 -10.47 4.77
N SER A 308 24.88 -11.00 5.21
CA SER A 308 24.70 -11.30 6.62
C SER A 308 25.83 -12.22 7.07
N GLU A 309 26.37 -12.05 8.28
CA GLU A 309 27.18 -13.09 8.89
C GLU A 309 26.31 -14.37 8.92
N ASN A 310 26.63 -15.35 8.07
CA ASN A 310 25.79 -16.53 7.81
C ASN A 310 25.49 -17.36 9.08
N ASP A 311 26.26 -17.14 10.15
CA ASP A 311 26.11 -17.79 11.46
C ASP A 311 25.11 -17.08 12.40
N LEU A 312 24.64 -15.87 12.06
CA LEU A 312 23.67 -15.14 12.88
C LEU A 312 22.24 -15.68 12.68
N PRO A 313 21.39 -15.65 13.71
CA PRO A 313 19.94 -15.83 13.56
C PRO A 313 19.31 -14.80 12.59
N LEU A 314 18.30 -15.22 11.82
CA LEU A 314 17.67 -14.40 10.75
C LEU A 314 17.19 -13.01 11.23
N ASP A 315 16.67 -12.93 12.45
CA ASP A 315 16.23 -11.67 13.07
C ASP A 315 17.41 -10.69 13.24
N LYS A 316 18.59 -11.18 13.63
CA LYS A 316 19.82 -10.39 13.72
C LYS A 316 20.40 -10.01 12.37
N GLN A 317 20.25 -10.87 11.38
CA GLN A 317 20.65 -10.56 10.01
C GLN A 317 19.78 -9.43 9.42
N ILE A 318 18.44 -9.50 9.59
CA ILE A 318 17.50 -8.45 9.16
C ILE A 318 17.80 -7.13 9.87
N GLU A 319 18.04 -7.17 11.18
CA GLU A 319 18.43 -5.99 11.95
C GLU A 319 19.73 -5.36 11.42
N PHE A 320 20.75 -6.19 11.14
CA PHE A 320 22.01 -5.75 10.55
C PHE A 320 21.82 -5.09 9.19
N ILE A 321 20.98 -5.69 8.35
CA ILE A 321 20.65 -5.20 7.00
C ILE A 321 20.04 -3.80 7.06
N PHE A 322 18.97 -3.62 7.84
CA PHE A 322 18.27 -2.35 7.91
C PHE A 322 19.14 -1.25 8.55
N MET A 323 19.96 -1.59 9.54
CA MET A 323 20.92 -0.64 10.13
C MET A 323 22.00 -0.22 9.13
N SER A 324 22.49 -1.14 8.31
CA SER A 324 23.44 -0.82 7.23
C SER A 324 22.82 0.11 6.19
N ILE A 325 21.58 -0.16 5.77
CA ILE A 325 20.82 0.72 4.86
C ILE A 325 20.61 2.10 5.49
N PHE A 326 20.23 2.16 6.77
CA PHE A 326 20.06 3.41 7.50
C PHE A 326 21.36 4.24 7.52
N HIS A 327 22.49 3.61 7.84
CA HIS A 327 23.79 4.28 7.87
C HIS A 327 24.17 4.85 6.49
N LEU A 328 23.94 4.07 5.45
CA LEU A 328 24.21 4.43 4.07
C LEU A 328 23.36 5.61 3.60
N LEU A 329 22.05 5.59 3.86
CA LEU A 329 21.16 6.71 3.54
C LEU A 329 21.57 7.97 4.31
N LYS A 330 21.95 7.83 5.58
CA LYS A 330 22.42 8.95 6.41
C LYS A 330 23.67 9.62 5.85
N LYS A 331 24.60 8.87 5.23
CA LYS A 331 25.76 9.45 4.51
C LYS A 331 25.35 10.37 3.35
N GLN A 332 24.15 10.17 2.80
CA GLN A 332 23.58 10.97 1.71
C GLN A 332 22.59 12.03 2.21
N ASP A 333 22.56 12.32 3.52
CA ASP A 333 21.56 13.18 4.17
C ASP A 333 20.11 12.68 3.97
N LEU A 334 19.91 11.36 3.88
CA LEU A 334 18.59 10.72 3.77
C LEU A 334 18.30 9.85 5.01
N SER A 335 17.02 9.55 5.22
CA SER A 335 16.51 8.64 6.24
C SER A 335 15.77 7.47 5.58
N LEU A 336 15.43 6.46 6.38
CA LEU A 336 14.62 5.33 5.92
C LEU A 336 13.24 5.76 5.39
N GLU A 337 12.72 6.91 5.84
CA GLU A 337 11.45 7.46 5.35
C GLU A 337 11.50 7.79 3.86
N GLN A 338 12.67 7.91 3.22
CA GLN A 338 12.76 8.12 1.77
C GLN A 338 12.57 6.85 0.95
N ILE A 339 12.69 5.67 1.55
CA ILE A 339 12.44 4.40 0.87
C ILE A 339 10.94 4.31 0.52
N PHE A 340 10.63 3.96 -0.74
CA PHE A 340 9.25 3.77 -1.20
C PHE A 340 8.99 2.34 -1.71
N LEU A 341 10.04 1.59 -2.05
CA LEU A 341 9.95 0.20 -2.48
C LEU A 341 11.10 -0.62 -1.88
N LEU A 342 10.75 -1.75 -1.28
CA LEU A 342 11.67 -2.80 -0.84
C LEU A 342 11.39 -4.05 -1.66
N GLU A 343 12.44 -4.67 -2.20
CA GLU A 343 12.37 -6.03 -2.74
C GLU A 343 13.16 -6.95 -1.83
N ILE A 344 12.47 -7.87 -1.17
CA ILE A 344 13.01 -8.79 -0.19
C ILE A 344 13.05 -10.19 -0.81
N LEU A 345 14.26 -10.64 -1.08
CA LEU A 345 14.57 -11.97 -1.59
C LEU A 345 14.88 -12.86 -0.41
N LEU A 346 14.17 -13.98 -0.30
CA LEU A 346 14.27 -14.91 0.82
C LEU A 346 14.85 -16.25 0.35
N GLY A 347 15.76 -16.80 1.15
CA GLY A 347 16.31 -18.13 0.91
C GLY A 347 15.25 -19.22 1.06
N ALA A 348 15.43 -20.35 0.38
CA ALA A 348 14.46 -21.44 0.34
C ALA A 348 14.07 -21.99 1.73
N LYS A 349 14.99 -21.90 2.71
CA LYS A 349 14.81 -22.35 4.10
C LYS A 349 14.00 -21.38 4.98
N VAL A 350 13.72 -20.16 4.52
CA VAL A 350 12.92 -19.20 5.30
C VAL A 350 11.46 -19.63 5.29
N GLU A 351 10.89 -19.78 6.48
CA GLU A 351 9.51 -20.20 6.71
C GLU A 351 8.56 -19.01 6.88
N GLN A 352 7.26 -19.25 6.72
CA GLN A 352 6.23 -18.22 6.75
C GLN A 352 6.14 -17.49 8.11
N GLU A 353 6.42 -18.18 9.21
CA GLU A 353 6.44 -17.57 10.56
C GLU A 353 7.52 -16.48 10.65
N GLN A 354 8.70 -16.75 10.08
CA GLN A 354 9.81 -15.79 10.05
C GLN A 354 9.48 -14.58 9.17
N ILE A 355 8.75 -14.78 8.07
CA ILE A 355 8.24 -13.70 7.22
C ILE A 355 7.26 -12.83 8.01
N GLN A 356 6.38 -13.42 8.82
CA GLN A 356 5.48 -12.64 9.67
C GLN A 356 6.19 -11.87 10.78
N VAL A 357 7.32 -12.36 11.29
CA VAL A 357 8.18 -11.58 12.19
C VAL A 357 8.77 -10.38 11.47
N LEU A 358 9.34 -10.56 10.27
CA LEU A 358 9.81 -9.46 9.43
C LEU A 358 8.71 -8.40 9.21
N LEU A 359 7.51 -8.85 8.85
CA LEU A 359 6.40 -8.00 8.50
C LEU A 359 5.75 -7.26 9.65
N ASN A 360 5.62 -7.89 10.82
CA ASN A 360 4.86 -7.34 11.95
C ASN A 360 5.75 -6.83 13.09
N HIS A 361 7.06 -7.07 13.03
CA HIS A 361 8.00 -6.58 14.05
C HIS A 361 9.06 -5.65 13.45
N PHE A 362 9.74 -6.07 12.39
CA PHE A 362 10.87 -5.30 11.84
C PHE A 362 10.41 -4.10 11.01
N LEU A 363 9.45 -4.25 10.10
CA LEU A 363 8.95 -3.12 9.32
C LEU A 363 8.36 -1.99 10.18
N PRO A 364 7.52 -2.23 11.20
CA PRO A 364 7.06 -1.17 12.09
C PRO A 364 8.20 -0.48 12.86
N LYS A 365 9.23 -1.24 13.26
CA LYS A 365 10.41 -0.71 13.95
C LYS A 365 11.19 0.26 13.06
N PHE A 366 11.39 -0.08 11.79
CA PHE A 366 12.22 0.71 10.86
C PHE A 366 11.46 1.76 10.06
N PHE A 367 10.15 1.57 9.84
CA PHE A 367 9.29 2.47 9.07
C PHE A 367 8.03 2.86 9.87
N PRO A 368 8.18 3.43 11.08
CA PRO A 368 7.06 3.66 11.99
C PRO A 368 5.99 4.60 11.43
N LYS A 369 6.37 5.46 10.47
CA LYS A 369 5.49 6.47 9.87
C LYS A 369 4.86 6.03 8.56
N THR A 370 5.65 6.10 7.50
CA THR A 370 5.19 5.82 6.14
C THR A 370 5.84 4.52 5.66
N PRO A 371 5.18 3.37 5.79
CA PRO A 371 5.78 2.10 5.38
C PRO A 371 5.92 2.04 3.85
N PRO A 372 7.02 1.47 3.31
CA PRO A 372 7.22 1.35 1.87
C PRO A 372 6.30 0.26 1.27
N CYS A 373 6.26 0.17 -0.06
CA CYS A 373 5.83 -1.06 -0.72
C CYS A 373 6.87 -2.17 -0.50
N VAL A 374 6.42 -3.41 -0.38
CA VAL A 374 7.30 -4.57 -0.19
C VAL A 374 6.93 -5.68 -1.17
N LEU A 375 7.95 -6.18 -1.87
CA LEU A 375 7.89 -7.34 -2.75
C LEU A 375 8.64 -8.52 -2.12
N PHE A 376 8.01 -9.68 -2.04
CA PHE A 376 8.59 -10.89 -1.44
C PHE A 376 8.75 -11.99 -2.48
N HIS A 377 9.96 -12.52 -2.62
CA HIS A 377 10.22 -13.64 -3.52
C HIS A 377 11.16 -14.65 -2.89
N HIS A 378 10.79 -15.93 -2.97
CA HIS A 378 11.70 -17.03 -2.61
C HIS A 378 12.60 -17.38 -3.79
N PHE A 379 13.90 -17.49 -3.54
CA PHE A 379 14.86 -17.99 -4.51
C PHE A 379 15.35 -19.40 -4.17
N SER A 380 15.77 -20.15 -5.19
CA SER A 380 15.85 -21.62 -5.10
C SER A 380 17.24 -22.22 -4.86
N LYS A 381 18.32 -21.47 -5.06
CA LYS A 381 19.66 -22.07 -5.16
C LYS A 381 20.73 -21.52 -4.23
N GLU A 382 20.48 -20.44 -3.50
CA GLU A 382 21.51 -19.82 -2.67
C GLU A 382 21.44 -20.19 -1.19
N GLU A 383 22.61 -20.22 -0.55
CA GLU A 383 22.75 -20.30 0.91
C GLU A 383 22.40 -18.98 1.62
N ILE A 384 22.16 -17.90 0.86
CA ILE A 384 21.83 -16.59 1.44
C ILE A 384 20.41 -16.63 2.02
N PRO A 385 20.26 -16.42 3.33
CA PRO A 385 18.96 -16.49 3.99
C PRO A 385 18.04 -15.31 3.62
N VAL A 386 18.58 -14.10 3.43
CA VAL A 386 17.81 -12.90 3.07
C VAL A 386 18.68 -11.88 2.31
N GLN A 387 18.12 -11.29 1.27
CA GLN A 387 18.67 -10.14 0.56
C GLN A 387 17.59 -9.05 0.44
N ILE A 388 17.98 -7.79 0.64
CA ILE A 388 17.07 -6.64 0.52
C ILE A 388 17.62 -5.66 -0.52
N LYS A 389 16.85 -5.43 -1.57
CA LYS A 389 17.01 -4.31 -2.51
C LYS A 389 16.05 -3.20 -2.08
N PHE A 390 16.44 -1.94 -2.29
CA PHE A 390 15.56 -0.81 -1.96
C PHE A 390 15.65 0.29 -3.00
N PHE A 391 14.55 1.05 -3.11
CA PHE A 391 14.46 2.28 -3.88
C PHE A 391 14.01 3.42 -2.97
N ALA A 392 14.74 4.53 -3.04
CA ALA A 392 14.54 5.71 -2.22
C ALA A 392 14.48 6.99 -3.07
N ASP A 393 13.69 7.96 -2.62
CA ASP A 393 13.62 9.29 -3.22
C ASP A 393 14.66 10.22 -2.60
N CYS A 394 15.66 10.66 -3.37
CA CYS A 394 16.71 11.54 -2.87
C CYS A 394 16.31 13.01 -2.79
N THR A 395 15.12 13.37 -3.29
CA THR A 395 14.61 14.75 -3.24
C THR A 395 13.81 15.07 -1.98
N LYS A 396 13.55 14.06 -1.12
CA LYS A 396 12.72 14.18 0.09
C LYS A 396 11.32 14.73 -0.23
N SER A 397 10.76 14.34 -1.38
CA SER A 397 9.42 14.76 -1.79
C SER A 397 8.36 14.12 -0.89
N ILE A 398 7.17 14.74 -0.87
CA ILE A 398 6.02 14.18 -0.16
C ILE A 398 5.54 12.94 -0.92
N LYS A 399 5.63 11.79 -0.26
CA LYS A 399 5.04 10.54 -0.74
C LYS A 399 3.60 10.42 -0.26
N LYS A 400 2.73 9.84 -1.08
CA LYS A 400 1.40 9.41 -0.64
C LYS A 400 1.36 7.89 -0.60
N THR A 401 0.83 7.32 0.47
CA THR A 401 0.81 5.87 0.71
C THR A 401 -0.65 5.39 0.76
N LEU A 402 -0.89 4.21 0.21
CA LEU A 402 -2.13 3.46 0.44
C LEU A 402 -1.79 2.30 1.35
N PHE A 403 -2.34 2.34 2.56
CA PHE A 403 -2.15 1.30 3.55
C PHE A 403 -3.51 0.86 4.12
N ALA A 404 -3.98 -0.29 3.67
CA ALA A 404 -5.23 -0.88 4.14
C ALA A 404 -4.92 -2.12 4.99
N GLN A 405 -5.17 -2.10 6.30
CA GLN A 405 -4.96 -3.26 7.18
C GLN A 405 -6.28 -3.92 7.62
N SER A 406 -7.37 -3.17 7.59
CA SER A 406 -8.69 -3.62 7.96
C SER A 406 -9.28 -4.54 6.91
N LEU A 407 -9.93 -5.62 7.35
CA LEU A 407 -10.79 -6.43 6.48
C LEU A 407 -12.01 -5.59 6.08
N SER A 408 -12.18 -5.36 4.78
CA SER A 408 -13.22 -4.47 4.23
C SER A 408 -13.80 -5.00 2.92
N ASN A 409 -14.98 -4.51 2.54
CA ASN A 409 -15.65 -4.94 1.29
C ASN A 409 -14.99 -4.32 0.06
N TRP A 410 -14.15 -3.31 0.25
CA TRP A 410 -13.51 -2.58 -0.81
C TRP A 410 -12.25 -3.31 -1.28
N ALA A 411 -11.19 -3.34 -0.48
CA ALA A 411 -9.90 -3.88 -0.90
C ALA A 411 -9.31 -4.88 0.10
N PRO A 412 -8.47 -5.83 -0.37
CA PRO A 412 -7.76 -6.75 0.50
C PRO A 412 -6.87 -6.00 1.49
N CYS A 413 -6.79 -6.51 2.71
CA CYS A 413 -5.85 -6.00 3.70
C CYS A 413 -4.41 -6.40 3.33
N SER A 414 -3.46 -5.52 3.67
CA SER A 414 -2.04 -5.85 3.68
C SER A 414 -1.79 -6.92 4.75
N PRO A 415 -1.11 -8.04 4.41
CA PRO A 415 -0.83 -9.12 5.36
C PRO A 415 0.24 -8.77 6.40
N GLY A 416 0.84 -7.58 6.31
CA GLY A 416 1.88 -7.08 7.21
C GLY A 416 1.94 -5.55 7.22
N PHE A 417 2.95 -5.00 7.91
CA PHE A 417 3.12 -3.55 8.04
C PHE A 417 3.83 -2.93 6.82
N TYR A 418 3.17 -2.98 5.67
CA TYR A 418 3.64 -2.37 4.43
C TYR A 418 2.51 -1.79 3.58
N SER A 419 2.83 -0.75 2.80
CA SER A 419 1.86 -0.07 1.94
C SER A 419 1.48 -0.94 0.73
N ASN A 420 0.20 -1.00 0.40
CA ASN A 420 -0.28 -1.64 -0.82
C ASN A 420 0.29 -0.92 -2.06
N GLN A 421 0.30 0.42 -2.03
CA GLN A 421 0.86 1.27 -3.08
C GLN A 421 1.49 2.54 -2.51
N VAL A 422 2.49 3.08 -3.21
CA VAL A 422 3.13 4.38 -2.90
C VAL A 422 3.17 5.23 -4.17
N LEU A 423 2.70 6.47 -4.08
CA LEU A 423 2.83 7.50 -5.10
C LEU A 423 4.00 8.42 -4.75
N VAL A 424 4.96 8.53 -5.68
CA VAL A 424 6.13 9.42 -5.59
C VAL A 424 6.45 9.96 -6.98
N HIS A 425 6.66 11.27 -7.11
CA HIS A 425 6.92 11.94 -8.41
C HIS A 425 5.93 11.60 -9.53
N GLY A 426 4.63 11.45 -9.23
CA GLY A 426 3.61 11.09 -10.22
C GLY A 426 3.59 9.61 -10.63
N MET A 427 4.51 8.81 -10.08
CA MET A 427 4.61 7.37 -10.30
C MET A 427 4.06 6.59 -9.12
N ILE A 428 3.25 5.57 -9.43
CA ILE A 428 2.64 4.66 -8.48
C ILE A 428 3.41 3.36 -8.52
N PHE A 429 3.91 2.93 -7.37
CA PHE A 429 4.55 1.63 -7.16
C PHE A 429 3.63 0.76 -6.31
N SER A 430 3.56 -0.54 -6.59
CA SER A 430 2.77 -1.47 -5.79
C SER A 430 3.59 -2.56 -5.14
N SER A 431 3.14 -2.97 -3.96
CA SER A 431 3.46 -4.27 -3.38
C SER A 431 2.82 -5.41 -4.19
N LEU A 432 3.02 -6.65 -3.76
CA LEU A 432 2.37 -7.81 -4.38
C LEU A 432 0.85 -7.78 -4.21
N ILE A 433 0.17 -7.80 -5.34
CA ILE A 433 -1.28 -7.89 -5.47
C ILE A 433 -1.63 -9.35 -5.74
N LYS A 434 -2.38 -9.95 -4.82
CA LYS A 434 -2.85 -11.34 -4.92
C LYS A 434 -4.34 -11.40 -5.26
N GLY A 435 -4.77 -12.54 -5.77
CA GLY A 435 -6.17 -12.82 -6.13
C GLY A 435 -7.05 -13.11 -4.92
N ILE A 436 -6.97 -12.24 -3.91
CA ILE A 436 -7.64 -12.41 -2.62
C ILE A 436 -8.98 -11.67 -2.62
N LYS A 437 -10.01 -12.28 -2.02
CA LYS A 437 -11.31 -11.64 -1.77
C LYS A 437 -11.20 -10.67 -0.58
N PRO A 438 -11.54 -9.38 -0.74
CA PRO A 438 -11.35 -8.34 0.28
C PRO A 438 -11.86 -8.68 1.70
N MET A 439 -13.09 -9.18 1.83
CA MET A 439 -13.70 -9.44 3.15
C MET A 439 -13.18 -10.68 3.85
N THR A 440 -12.97 -11.77 3.12
CA THR A 440 -12.61 -13.06 3.73
C THR A 440 -11.11 -13.27 3.82
N ASN A 441 -10.35 -12.47 3.06
CA ASN A 441 -8.91 -12.65 2.85
C ASN A 441 -8.55 -14.04 2.29
N GLU A 442 -9.51 -14.71 1.64
CA GLU A 442 -9.33 -16.01 1.00
C GLU A 442 -8.94 -15.85 -0.47
N LEU A 443 -8.08 -16.76 -0.95
CA LEU A 443 -7.69 -16.80 -2.36
C LEU A 443 -8.84 -17.27 -3.25
N ASN A 444 -9.05 -16.56 -4.34
CA ASN A 444 -10.03 -16.90 -5.38
C ASN A 444 -9.38 -17.74 -6.48
N PHE A 445 -9.04 -19.00 -6.17
CA PHE A 445 -8.33 -19.87 -7.12
C PHE A 445 -9.05 -20.07 -8.46
N GLU A 446 -10.39 -20.01 -8.48
CA GLU A 446 -11.17 -20.18 -9.71
C GLU A 446 -11.02 -19.02 -10.70
N ASN A 447 -10.80 -17.80 -10.19
CA ASN A 447 -10.73 -16.57 -10.99
C ASN A 447 -9.60 -15.66 -10.49
N GLU A 448 -8.44 -16.25 -10.18
CA GLU A 448 -7.35 -15.60 -9.45
C GLU A 448 -6.83 -14.36 -10.19
N PHE A 449 -6.61 -14.48 -11.51
CA PHE A 449 -6.20 -13.37 -12.36
C PHE A 449 -7.22 -12.22 -12.36
N LEU A 450 -8.50 -12.52 -12.57
CA LEU A 450 -9.55 -11.49 -12.56
C LEU A 450 -9.64 -10.79 -11.19
N GLN A 451 -9.48 -11.53 -10.10
CA GLN A 451 -9.46 -10.96 -8.75
C GLN A 451 -8.25 -10.05 -8.54
N ILE A 452 -7.06 -10.43 -9.03
CA ILE A 452 -5.86 -9.58 -9.02
C ILE A 452 -6.13 -8.26 -9.74
N ILE A 453 -6.70 -8.33 -10.94
CA ILE A 453 -7.01 -7.15 -11.76
C ILE A 453 -8.01 -6.23 -11.05
N GLN A 454 -9.07 -6.78 -10.46
CA GLN A 454 -10.03 -6.00 -9.67
C GLN A 454 -9.37 -5.33 -8.46
N ASN A 455 -8.51 -6.05 -7.74
CA ASN A 455 -7.78 -5.49 -6.60
C ASN A 455 -6.83 -4.38 -7.04
N CYS A 456 -6.14 -4.57 -8.18
CA CYS A 456 -5.27 -3.57 -8.79
C CYS A 456 -6.01 -2.29 -9.16
N SER A 457 -7.17 -2.39 -9.83
CA SER A 457 -8.01 -1.23 -10.16
C SER A 457 -8.37 -0.41 -8.92
N ARG A 458 -8.84 -1.07 -7.87
CA ARG A 458 -9.25 -0.39 -6.63
C ARG A 458 -8.10 0.37 -5.99
N TYR A 459 -6.88 -0.18 -6.02
CA TYR A 459 -5.70 0.52 -5.51
C TYR A 459 -5.35 1.73 -6.39
N LEU A 460 -5.34 1.56 -7.71
CA LEU A 460 -5.02 2.64 -8.67
C LEU A 460 -6.01 3.82 -8.60
N GLU A 461 -7.30 3.53 -8.39
CA GLU A 461 -8.35 4.55 -8.24
C GLU A 461 -8.04 5.54 -7.11
N VAL A 462 -7.38 5.09 -6.03
CA VAL A 462 -6.98 5.95 -4.90
C VAL A 462 -6.07 7.09 -5.36
N PHE A 463 -5.20 6.81 -6.32
CA PHE A 463 -4.22 7.77 -6.84
C PHE A 463 -4.65 8.43 -8.14
N ASN A 464 -5.96 8.43 -8.44
CA ASN A 464 -6.50 8.94 -9.71
C ASN A 464 -5.78 8.30 -10.91
N SER A 465 -5.73 6.97 -10.91
CA SER A 465 -5.13 6.16 -11.96
C SER A 465 -6.04 4.97 -12.27
N GLU A 466 -5.73 4.25 -13.33
CA GLU A 466 -6.47 3.07 -13.76
C GLU A 466 -5.53 2.10 -14.47
N ILE A 467 -5.99 0.88 -14.75
CA ILE A 467 -5.18 -0.19 -15.33
C ILE A 467 -4.42 0.23 -16.59
N ARG A 468 -5.01 1.10 -17.42
CA ARG A 468 -4.38 1.55 -18.68
C ARG A 468 -3.13 2.40 -18.47
N ASN A 469 -2.93 2.92 -17.26
CA ASN A 469 -1.79 3.75 -16.90
C ASN A 469 -0.60 2.93 -16.39
N VAL A 470 -0.75 1.61 -16.30
CA VAL A 470 0.32 0.70 -15.87
C VAL A 470 1.35 0.56 -16.99
N ILE A 471 2.57 1.03 -16.72
CA ILE A 471 3.70 0.98 -17.65
C ILE A 471 4.52 -0.30 -17.51
N LEU A 472 4.57 -0.88 -16.30
CA LEU A 472 5.29 -2.11 -16.01
C LEU A 472 4.40 -3.07 -15.24
N TRP A 473 4.29 -4.29 -15.76
CA TRP A 473 3.63 -5.43 -15.15
C TRP A 473 4.70 -6.45 -14.75
N LYS A 474 4.91 -6.66 -13.44
CA LYS A 474 5.74 -7.75 -12.90
C LYS A 474 4.81 -8.86 -12.42
N VAL A 475 4.70 -9.93 -13.19
CA VAL A 475 3.81 -11.06 -12.93
C VAL A 475 4.61 -12.24 -12.39
N PHE A 476 4.35 -12.63 -11.16
CA PHE A 476 5.03 -13.75 -10.51
C PHE A 476 4.19 -15.01 -10.58
N VAL A 477 4.77 -16.07 -11.14
CA VAL A 477 4.10 -17.35 -11.37
C VAL A 477 4.73 -18.41 -10.47
N SER A 478 4.03 -18.82 -9.42
CA SER A 478 4.51 -19.79 -8.43
C SER A 478 4.00 -21.22 -8.68
N SER A 479 3.07 -21.37 -9.62
CA SER A 479 2.42 -22.65 -9.91
C SER A 479 2.84 -23.15 -11.29
N PRO A 480 3.40 -24.37 -11.40
CA PRO A 480 3.76 -24.95 -12.69
C PRO A 480 2.55 -25.26 -13.57
N LYS A 481 1.33 -25.12 -13.03
CA LYS A 481 0.07 -25.28 -13.78
C LYS A 481 -0.29 -24.07 -14.64
N VAL A 482 0.34 -22.92 -14.39
CA VAL A 482 0.09 -21.69 -15.14
C VAL A 482 1.14 -21.58 -16.24
N ASP A 483 0.72 -21.62 -17.50
CA ASP A 483 1.60 -21.36 -18.64
C ASP A 483 1.82 -19.84 -18.79
N PRO A 484 3.06 -19.33 -18.66
CA PRO A 484 3.40 -17.93 -18.89
C PRO A 484 2.89 -17.37 -20.22
N ASN A 485 2.96 -18.15 -21.30
CA ASN A 485 2.57 -17.69 -22.64
C ASN A 485 1.05 -17.53 -22.76
N GLU A 486 0.29 -18.43 -22.13
CA GLU A 486 -1.17 -18.35 -22.10
C GLU A 486 -1.61 -17.16 -21.24
N LEU A 487 -0.98 -16.97 -20.08
CA LEU A 487 -1.24 -15.85 -19.19
C LEU A 487 -0.96 -14.50 -19.88
N GLN A 488 0.15 -14.39 -20.62
CA GLN A 488 0.48 -13.20 -21.39
C GLN A 488 -0.64 -12.86 -22.38
N LYS A 489 -1.11 -13.85 -23.17
CA LYS A 489 -2.22 -13.66 -24.12
C LYS A 489 -3.52 -13.25 -23.42
N GLN A 490 -3.81 -13.81 -22.26
CA GLN A 490 -4.99 -13.44 -21.47
C GLN A 490 -4.93 -11.98 -21.02
N ILE A 491 -3.77 -11.52 -20.53
CA ILE A 491 -3.57 -10.13 -20.11
C ILE A 491 -3.67 -9.19 -21.33
N GLU A 492 -2.98 -9.49 -22.43
CA GLU A 492 -3.03 -8.69 -23.66
C GLU A 492 -4.45 -8.58 -24.22
N SER A 493 -5.20 -9.69 -24.24
CA SER A 493 -6.61 -9.71 -24.64
C SER A 493 -7.47 -8.83 -23.73
N PHE A 494 -7.29 -8.93 -22.41
CA PHE A 494 -8.00 -8.10 -21.44
C PHE A 494 -7.72 -6.61 -21.65
N LEU A 495 -6.44 -6.24 -21.83
CA LEU A 495 -6.04 -4.85 -22.10
C LEU A 495 -6.62 -4.33 -23.42
N ASN A 496 -6.73 -5.19 -24.45
CA ASN A 496 -7.28 -4.83 -25.74
C ASN A 496 -8.82 -4.66 -25.72
N GLN A 497 -9.53 -5.51 -24.98
CA GLN A 497 -11.00 -5.48 -24.89
C GLN A 497 -11.53 -4.28 -24.10
N ASN A 498 -10.77 -3.77 -23.13
CA ASN A 498 -11.19 -2.65 -22.27
C ASN A 498 -10.78 -1.27 -22.83
N LYS A 499 -10.49 -1.17 -24.13
CA LYS A 499 -10.25 0.10 -24.85
C LYS A 499 -11.58 0.73 -25.30
N SER A 500 -11.83 2.00 -24.96
CA SER A 500 -13.00 2.79 -25.41
C SER A 500 -12.90 3.28 -26.87
N GLU A 501 -14.01 3.67 -27.50
CA GLU A 501 -14.03 4.21 -28.88
C GLU A 501 -13.24 5.53 -29.04
N LYS A 502 -13.24 6.39 -28.02
CA LYS A 502 -12.41 7.61 -27.98
C LYS A 502 -10.91 7.27 -27.91
N GLN A 503 -10.57 6.09 -27.37
CA GLN A 503 -9.21 5.56 -27.30
C GLN A 503 -8.77 4.86 -28.58
N LYS A 504 -9.67 4.32 -29.43
CA LYS A 504 -9.27 3.83 -30.76
C LYS A 504 -8.67 4.95 -31.63
N LEU A 505 -9.24 6.15 -31.56
CA LEU A 505 -8.76 7.34 -32.28
C LEU A 505 -7.49 7.96 -31.67
N ILE A 506 -7.35 7.96 -30.34
CA ILE A 506 -6.11 8.44 -29.68
C ILE A 506 -4.98 7.42 -29.81
N ILE A 507 -5.28 6.12 -29.88
CA ILE A 507 -4.31 5.04 -30.10
C ILE A 507 -3.82 5.04 -31.55
N GLU A 508 -4.61 5.45 -32.56
CA GLU A 508 -4.07 5.70 -33.91
C GLU A 508 -2.99 6.82 -33.94
N ASP A 509 -3.03 7.74 -32.97
CA ASP A 509 -2.00 8.79 -32.80
C ASP A 509 -0.90 8.41 -31.77
N LEU A 510 -1.16 7.52 -30.80
CA LEU A 510 -0.18 7.00 -29.84
C LEU A 510 0.55 5.73 -30.31
N GLU A 511 0.02 4.98 -31.27
CA GLU A 511 0.79 3.94 -32.00
C GLU A 511 1.93 4.59 -32.81
N LYS A 512 1.87 5.91 -33.05
CA LYS A 512 3.02 6.70 -33.53
C LYS A 512 3.99 7.13 -32.41
N LYS A 513 3.56 7.13 -31.14
CA LYS A 513 4.33 7.48 -29.92
C LYS A 513 4.34 6.32 -28.92
N SER A 514 5.16 5.32 -29.22
CA SER A 514 5.27 4.05 -28.53
C SER A 514 5.60 4.15 -27.02
N VAL A 515 4.60 3.88 -26.17
CA VAL A 515 4.85 3.22 -24.87
C VAL A 515 3.98 1.98 -24.85
N GLU A 516 4.50 0.88 -25.41
CA GLU A 516 3.89 -0.42 -25.21
C GLU A 516 4.08 -0.84 -23.73
N ASN A 517 3.02 -1.30 -23.08
CA ASN A 517 3.06 -1.80 -21.70
C ASN A 517 4.11 -2.92 -21.58
N LEU A 518 5.11 -2.73 -20.71
CA LEU A 518 6.12 -3.76 -20.46
C LEU A 518 5.55 -4.83 -19.53
N MET A 519 5.71 -6.10 -19.90
CA MET A 519 5.30 -7.24 -19.08
C MET A 519 6.47 -8.17 -18.84
N LEU A 520 6.74 -8.44 -17.56
CA LEU A 520 7.76 -9.36 -17.08
C LEU A 520 7.08 -10.51 -16.37
N ILE A 521 7.26 -11.74 -16.87
CA ILE A 521 6.75 -12.94 -16.21
C ILE A 521 7.91 -13.65 -15.51
N ILE A 522 7.81 -13.77 -14.19
CA ILE A 522 8.87 -14.24 -13.32
C ILE A 522 8.42 -15.57 -12.68
N PRO A 523 9.00 -16.71 -13.08
CA PRO A 523 8.71 -17.99 -12.43
C PRO A 523 9.30 -18.00 -11.02
N VAL A 524 8.54 -18.47 -10.03
CA VAL A 524 8.94 -18.60 -8.62
C VAL A 524 8.98 -20.09 -8.26
N GLU A 525 10.11 -20.56 -7.75
CA GLU A 525 10.33 -22.00 -7.55
C GLU A 525 9.68 -22.58 -6.29
N LYS A 526 9.52 -21.78 -5.23
CA LYS A 526 8.78 -22.20 -4.02
C LYS A 526 7.30 -21.92 -4.23
N LYS A 527 6.47 -22.93 -3.98
CA LYS A 527 5.02 -22.81 -4.03
C LYS A 527 4.56 -21.78 -2.99
N ASP A 528 4.19 -20.59 -3.47
CA ASP A 528 3.48 -19.58 -2.68
C ASP A 528 2.02 -20.05 -2.46
N GLU A 529 1.32 -19.43 -1.52
CA GLU A 529 -0.10 -19.74 -1.24
C GLU A 529 -0.98 -19.45 -2.46
N SER A 530 -0.66 -18.40 -3.23
CA SER A 530 -1.29 -18.00 -4.50
C SER A 530 -0.55 -18.61 -5.69
N ASN A 531 -1.24 -18.93 -6.80
CA ASN A 531 -0.56 -19.34 -8.06
C ASN A 531 0.02 -18.13 -8.80
N LEU A 532 -0.56 -16.95 -8.58
CA LEU A 532 -0.26 -15.72 -9.29
C LEU A 532 -0.17 -14.54 -8.31
N SER A 533 0.81 -13.69 -8.51
CA SER A 533 0.83 -12.35 -7.89
C SER A 533 1.38 -11.31 -8.86
N LEU A 534 0.99 -10.06 -8.65
CA LEU A 534 1.29 -8.96 -9.55
C LEU A 534 1.90 -7.79 -8.77
N SER A 535 2.98 -7.21 -9.29
CA SER A 535 3.43 -5.86 -8.92
C SER A 535 3.39 -4.97 -10.16
N ILE A 536 3.08 -3.70 -9.97
CA ILE A 536 2.95 -2.73 -11.05
C ILE A 536 3.75 -1.46 -10.79
N ILE A 537 4.09 -0.80 -11.90
CA ILE A 537 4.42 0.63 -11.92
C ILE A 537 3.42 1.33 -12.84
N ALA A 538 2.81 2.42 -12.39
CA ALA A 538 1.82 3.18 -13.15
C ALA A 538 2.00 4.69 -13.00
N TYR A 539 1.34 5.48 -13.85
CA TYR A 539 1.30 6.94 -13.72
C TYR A 539 -0.03 7.44 -13.13
N GLN A 540 0.00 8.60 -12.47
CA GLN A 540 -1.20 9.34 -12.02
C GLN A 540 -1.73 10.26 -13.14
N ASN A 541 -3.05 10.24 -13.39
CA ASN A 541 -3.68 10.95 -14.52
C ASN A 541 -3.37 12.45 -14.61
N ASP A 542 -3.29 13.16 -13.48
CA ASP A 542 -3.13 14.63 -13.45
C ASP A 542 -1.69 15.13 -13.67
N SER A 543 -0.74 14.24 -13.99
CA SER A 543 0.70 14.58 -14.09
C SER A 543 1.15 15.07 -15.47
N TYR A 544 0.26 15.06 -16.48
CA TYR A 544 0.58 15.41 -17.86
C TYR A 544 0.16 16.86 -18.19
N ASN A 545 1.08 17.81 -17.98
CA ASN A 545 1.06 19.09 -18.71
C ASN A 545 2.17 19.06 -19.77
N PHE A 546 1.79 19.04 -21.04
CA PHE A 546 2.70 19.18 -22.18
C PHE A 546 3.18 20.63 -22.28
N GLU A 547 4.40 20.95 -21.84
CA GLU A 547 5.06 22.23 -22.16
C GLU A 547 6.25 22.10 -23.14
N ASP A 548 6.74 20.89 -23.47
CA ASP A 548 7.84 20.72 -24.42
C ASP A 548 7.41 19.87 -25.64
N GLN A 549 6.74 20.51 -26.63
CA GLN A 549 6.31 19.84 -27.87
C GLN A 549 7.42 19.73 -28.93
N ASP A 550 8.39 20.65 -28.95
CA ASP A 550 9.39 20.74 -30.01
C ASP A 550 10.47 19.64 -29.94
N GLU A 551 10.80 19.14 -28.73
CA GLU A 551 11.76 18.04 -28.56
C GLU A 551 11.18 16.67 -28.96
N ILE A 552 9.86 16.53 -28.91
CA ILE A 552 9.15 15.28 -29.20
C ILE A 552 9.04 15.04 -30.72
N GLU A 553 8.80 16.09 -31.52
CA GLU A 553 8.68 15.96 -32.98
C GLU A 553 10.01 15.59 -33.67
N GLU A 554 11.14 16.06 -33.14
CA GLU A 554 12.46 15.69 -33.66
C GLU A 554 12.86 14.24 -33.30
N MET A 555 12.35 13.72 -32.18
CA MET A 555 12.55 12.34 -31.73
C MET A 555 11.73 11.32 -32.53
N ASP A 556 10.46 11.63 -32.84
CA ASP A 556 9.58 10.75 -33.62
C ASP A 556 10.12 10.49 -35.05
N SER A 557 10.76 11.50 -35.65
CA SER A 557 11.42 11.38 -36.97
C SER A 557 12.60 10.39 -36.97
N LYS A 558 13.33 10.30 -35.86
CA LYS A 558 14.48 9.40 -35.70
C LYS A 558 14.05 7.99 -35.29
N TYR A 559 12.98 7.85 -34.49
CA TYR A 559 12.38 6.57 -34.10
C TYR A 559 11.80 5.79 -35.29
N GLN A 560 11.11 6.50 -36.22
CA GLN A 560 10.59 5.90 -37.45
C GLN A 560 11.69 5.34 -38.37
N LYS A 561 12.94 5.83 -38.28
CA LYS A 561 14.07 5.24 -39.03
C LYS A 561 14.60 3.95 -38.41
N ILE A 562 14.45 3.78 -37.09
CA ILE A 562 14.95 2.62 -36.34
C ILE A 562 13.96 1.44 -36.44
N LEU A 563 12.66 1.71 -36.34
CA LEU A 563 11.61 0.68 -36.54
C LEU A 563 11.69 0.04 -37.93
N ASN A 564 11.86 0.86 -38.97
CA ASN A 564 12.04 0.41 -40.35
C ASN A 564 13.27 -0.50 -40.55
N PHE A 565 14.25 -0.45 -39.64
CA PHE A 565 15.43 -1.32 -39.68
C PHE A 565 15.19 -2.66 -38.95
N SER A 566 14.37 -2.66 -37.89
CA SER A 566 14.04 -3.85 -37.10
C SER A 566 13.00 -4.78 -37.74
N GLU A 567 12.12 -4.25 -38.60
CA GLU A 567 11.08 -5.03 -39.30
C GLU A 567 11.63 -5.97 -40.39
N GLN A 568 12.92 -5.90 -40.72
CA GLN A 568 13.53 -6.71 -41.78
C GLN A 568 14.11 -8.07 -41.32
N THR A 569 14.09 -8.40 -40.02
CA THR A 569 14.67 -9.67 -39.51
C THR A 569 13.94 -10.24 -38.31
N SER A 570 13.45 -11.47 -38.45
CA SER A 570 12.44 -12.13 -37.60
C SER A 570 12.93 -12.76 -36.28
N SER A 571 14.07 -12.35 -35.71
CA SER A 571 14.75 -13.14 -34.65
C SER A 571 14.97 -12.42 -33.31
N TYR A 572 14.35 -11.27 -33.05
CA TYR A 572 14.83 -10.35 -32.00
C TYR A 572 13.77 -9.86 -30.99
N GLN A 573 13.00 -10.76 -30.38
CA GLN A 573 12.09 -10.40 -29.27
C GLN A 573 12.84 -9.81 -28.06
N ASN A 574 14.00 -10.37 -27.69
CA ASN A 574 14.83 -9.86 -26.59
C ASN A 574 15.41 -8.46 -26.89
N LEU A 575 15.71 -8.17 -28.16
CA LEU A 575 16.26 -6.88 -28.60
C LEU A 575 15.18 -5.79 -28.66
N GLN A 576 13.93 -6.15 -29.00
CA GLN A 576 12.80 -5.23 -28.87
C GLN A 576 12.52 -4.86 -27.42
N ILE A 577 12.61 -5.80 -26.48
CA ILE A 577 12.47 -5.54 -25.02
C ILE A 577 13.61 -4.66 -24.51
N LEU A 578 14.84 -4.91 -24.97
CA LEU A 578 16.02 -4.10 -24.65
C LEU A 578 15.91 -2.66 -25.20
N LEU A 579 15.49 -2.50 -26.46
CA LEU A 579 15.30 -1.19 -27.08
C LEU A 579 14.12 -0.42 -26.45
N LYS A 580 13.03 -1.11 -26.08
CA LYS A 580 11.90 -0.53 -25.35
C LYS A 580 12.30 -0.06 -23.94
N SER A 581 13.09 -0.84 -23.21
CA SER A 581 13.61 -0.46 -21.88
C SER A 581 14.62 0.69 -21.92
N VAL A 582 15.46 0.77 -22.96
CA VAL A 582 16.37 1.91 -23.20
C VAL A 582 15.59 3.20 -23.55
N THR A 583 14.47 3.08 -24.26
CA THR A 583 13.63 4.23 -24.66
C THR A 583 12.92 4.86 -23.44
N ILE A 584 12.42 4.02 -22.53
CA ILE A 584 11.84 4.45 -21.24
C ILE A 584 12.92 5.04 -20.32
N SER A 585 14.11 4.44 -20.29
CA SER A 585 15.27 4.96 -19.54
C SER A 585 15.62 6.39 -19.94
N ARG A 586 15.55 6.72 -21.23
CA ARG A 586 15.84 8.07 -21.77
C ARG A 586 14.74 9.10 -21.49
N HIS A 587 13.47 8.70 -21.45
CA HIS A 587 12.35 9.62 -21.16
C HIS A 587 12.20 9.93 -19.66
N PHE A 588 12.58 9.00 -18.78
CA PHE A 588 12.21 9.07 -17.35
C PHE A 588 13.38 9.02 -16.36
N GLY A 589 14.63 8.85 -16.84
CA GLY A 589 15.81 8.75 -15.97
C GLY A 589 15.84 7.50 -15.09
N ILE A 590 15.05 6.47 -15.43
CA ILE A 590 15.00 5.17 -14.74
C ILE A 590 15.09 4.08 -15.80
N GLY A 591 16.26 3.45 -15.93
CA GLY A 591 16.44 2.26 -16.77
C GLY A 591 16.25 0.98 -15.95
N LEU A 592 15.24 0.19 -16.29
CA LEU A 592 15.12 -1.20 -15.85
C LEU A 592 15.29 -2.07 -17.09
N VAL A 593 16.51 -2.56 -17.29
CA VAL A 593 16.79 -3.61 -18.28
C VAL A 593 16.55 -4.95 -17.60
N TYR A 594 15.97 -5.92 -18.31
CA TYR A 594 15.81 -7.30 -17.82
C TYR A 594 16.20 -8.23 -18.96
N ILE A 595 17.29 -8.97 -18.78
CA ILE A 595 17.79 -9.92 -19.77
C ILE A 595 17.54 -11.32 -19.22
N GLN A 596 16.55 -12.02 -19.77
CA GLN A 596 16.33 -13.43 -19.46
C GLN A 596 17.15 -14.28 -20.44
N LYS A 597 18.09 -15.08 -19.91
CA LYS A 597 18.79 -16.07 -20.72
C LYS A 597 17.83 -17.24 -21.02
N SER A 598 17.54 -17.49 -22.28
CA SER A 598 16.82 -18.70 -22.70
C SER A 598 17.66 -19.93 -22.38
N GLN A 599 17.02 -20.95 -21.81
CA GLN A 599 17.62 -22.27 -21.63
C GLN A 599 17.76 -22.98 -22.98
N GLU A 600 18.65 -22.53 -23.85
CA GLU A 600 19.16 -23.37 -24.94
C GLU A 600 20.68 -23.20 -25.05
N ASP A 601 21.38 -24.29 -24.70
CA ASP A 601 22.81 -24.47 -24.89
C ASP A 601 23.15 -24.42 -26.40
N GLN A 602 23.62 -23.28 -26.90
CA GLN A 602 24.56 -23.22 -28.02
C GLN A 602 25.67 -22.21 -27.75
N ALA A 603 26.56 -22.60 -26.84
CA ALA A 603 27.85 -21.94 -26.64
C ALA A 603 28.67 -21.95 -27.94
N ASN A 604 29.18 -20.77 -28.31
CA ASN A 604 30.24 -20.48 -29.30
C ASN A 604 29.86 -19.78 -30.63
N GLN A 605 28.62 -19.37 -30.86
CA GLN A 605 28.31 -18.43 -31.96
C GLN A 605 27.76 -17.06 -31.50
N GLU A 606 27.14 -16.97 -30.33
CA GLU A 606 26.53 -15.71 -29.84
C GLU A 606 27.54 -14.70 -29.27
N ILE A 607 28.77 -15.14 -28.94
CA ILE A 607 29.82 -14.24 -28.41
C ILE A 607 30.33 -13.29 -29.51
N PHE A 608 30.33 -13.72 -30.77
CA PHE A 608 30.83 -12.93 -31.90
C PHE A 608 29.83 -11.86 -32.41
N GLU A 609 28.55 -11.97 -32.04
CA GLU A 609 27.51 -11.00 -32.44
C GLU A 609 27.25 -9.94 -31.36
N PHE A 610 27.64 -10.20 -30.11
CA PHE A 610 27.60 -9.21 -29.02
C PHE A 610 28.65 -8.10 -29.19
N ASP A 611 29.82 -8.44 -29.74
CA ASP A 611 30.90 -7.48 -30.03
C ASP A 611 30.54 -6.51 -31.17
N LEU A 612 29.82 -6.98 -32.21
CA LEU A 612 29.35 -6.13 -33.31
C LEU A 612 28.20 -5.21 -32.87
N PHE A 613 27.35 -5.68 -31.95
CA PHE A 613 26.30 -4.89 -31.30
C PHE A 613 26.89 -3.77 -30.43
N PHE A 614 27.99 -4.07 -29.71
CA PHE A 614 28.69 -3.09 -28.88
C PHE A 614 29.44 -2.05 -29.71
N GLU A 615 30.14 -2.44 -30.79
CA GLU A 615 30.79 -1.47 -31.70
C GLU A 615 29.79 -0.55 -32.40
N THR A 616 28.60 -1.05 -32.77
CA THR A 616 27.56 -0.22 -33.40
C THR A 616 26.96 0.80 -32.40
N ILE A 617 26.85 0.44 -31.12
CA ILE A 617 26.41 1.35 -30.04
C ILE A 617 27.51 2.39 -29.74
N LEU A 618 28.79 1.97 -29.74
CA LEU A 618 29.93 2.87 -29.54
C LEU A 618 30.11 3.85 -30.71
N ASP A 619 29.97 3.41 -31.96
CA ASP A 619 29.99 4.28 -33.15
C ASP A 619 28.83 5.28 -33.15
N LEU A 620 27.67 4.90 -32.61
CA LEU A 620 26.53 5.81 -32.45
C LEU A 620 26.75 6.84 -31.33
N ILE A 621 27.43 6.44 -30.25
CA ILE A 621 27.82 7.33 -29.14
C ILE A 621 28.94 8.29 -29.58
N ASP A 622 29.91 7.83 -30.36
CA ASP A 622 30.98 8.66 -30.93
C ASP A 622 30.47 9.59 -32.03
N SER A 623 29.39 9.24 -32.74
CA SER A 623 28.78 10.15 -33.73
C SER A 623 28.10 11.38 -33.11
N GLN A 624 27.95 11.44 -31.77
CA GLN A 624 27.37 12.59 -31.05
C GLN A 624 28.39 13.41 -30.22
N THR A 625 29.66 13.02 -30.14
CA THR A 625 30.67 13.75 -29.35
C THR A 625 31.40 14.81 -30.20
N ASN A 626 30.68 15.87 -30.56
CA ASN A 626 31.31 17.16 -30.89
C ASN A 626 31.18 18.13 -29.71
N GLN A 627 31.87 17.85 -28.58
CA GLN A 627 32.49 18.82 -27.66
C GLN A 627 33.06 18.13 -26.37
N GLU A 628 34.16 18.69 -25.87
CA GLU A 628 35.20 18.11 -24.99
C GLU A 628 34.79 17.81 -23.52
N ILE A 629 35.23 16.66 -22.99
CA ILE A 629 35.08 16.22 -21.59
C ILE A 629 36.32 16.63 -20.76
N LYS A 630 36.13 17.20 -19.54
CA LYS A 630 37.21 17.46 -18.56
C LYS A 630 37.30 16.34 -17.50
N GLN A 631 38.52 15.88 -17.23
CA GLN A 631 38.91 14.98 -16.14
C GLN A 631 39.18 15.78 -14.84
N GLU A 632 38.42 15.56 -13.76
CA GLU A 632 38.90 15.74 -12.38
C GLU A 632 38.16 14.77 -11.44
N ASN A 633 38.71 13.56 -11.32
CA ASN A 633 38.78 12.70 -10.11
C ASN A 633 39.40 11.36 -10.53
N ILE A 634 40.68 11.39 -10.93
CA ILE A 634 41.48 10.19 -11.15
C ILE A 634 42.13 9.84 -9.81
N VAL A 635 41.66 8.77 -9.18
CA VAL A 635 42.46 8.02 -8.21
C VAL A 635 43.18 6.92 -8.99
N SER A 636 44.49 7.07 -9.13
CA SER A 636 45.40 6.10 -9.74
C SER A 636 45.60 4.87 -8.86
N ILE A 637 45.80 3.67 -9.43
CA ILE A 637 47.03 2.82 -9.29
C ILE A 637 46.81 1.33 -9.67
N ASN A 638 47.59 0.94 -10.69
CA ASN A 638 48.39 -0.26 -10.97
C ASN A 638 47.84 -1.69 -10.93
N ILE A 639 48.07 -2.35 -12.07
CA ILE A 639 47.92 -3.77 -12.40
C ILE A 639 49.09 -4.58 -11.81
N TYR A 640 48.77 -5.71 -11.17
CA TYR A 640 49.69 -6.85 -11.04
C TYR A 640 49.05 -8.10 -11.64
N SER A 641 49.71 -8.64 -12.67
CA SER A 641 49.38 -9.90 -13.31
C SER A 641 49.76 -11.09 -12.41
N ASN A 642 48.97 -12.16 -12.44
CA ASN A 642 49.52 -13.51 -12.31
C ASN A 642 48.87 -14.47 -13.31
N HIS A 643 49.65 -14.81 -14.33
CA HIS A 643 49.38 -15.87 -15.29
C HIS A 643 49.37 -17.26 -14.64
N SER A 644 48.54 -18.17 -15.17
CA SER A 644 48.91 -19.51 -15.68
C SER A 644 47.61 -20.28 -15.99
N LYS A 645 47.46 -21.16 -16.98
CA LYS A 645 48.25 -21.83 -18.04
C LYS A 645 47.12 -22.51 -18.87
N GLU A 646 46.90 -22.23 -20.15
CA GLU A 646 47.32 -23.11 -21.25
C GLU A 646 46.82 -22.54 -22.60
N ASN A 647 47.74 -22.42 -23.54
CA ASN A 647 47.64 -22.20 -24.99
C ASN A 647 47.06 -20.88 -25.59
N PRO A 648 47.88 -20.11 -26.34
CA PRO A 648 47.48 -18.90 -27.05
C PRO A 648 47.06 -19.20 -28.49
N ILE A 649 45.95 -18.62 -28.96
CA ILE A 649 45.74 -18.39 -30.39
C ILE A 649 45.98 -16.91 -30.66
N ARG A 650 47.06 -16.63 -31.39
CA ARG A 650 47.43 -15.32 -31.93
C ARG A 650 46.67 -15.07 -33.23
N SER A 651 45.97 -13.93 -33.32
CA SER A 651 45.72 -13.09 -34.52
C SER A 651 44.58 -12.12 -34.20
N ASN A 652 44.58 -10.80 -34.37
CA ASN A 652 45.47 -9.80 -34.98
C ASN A 652 45.28 -8.50 -34.18
N LEU A 653 46.37 -7.87 -33.74
CA LEU A 653 46.35 -6.68 -32.87
C LEU A 653 47.17 -5.53 -33.48
N ASP A 654 47.00 -5.30 -34.77
CA ASP A 654 47.66 -4.21 -35.50
C ASP A 654 46.63 -3.40 -36.28
N LEU A 655 45.92 -2.48 -35.62
CA LEU A 655 45.21 -1.38 -36.30
C LEU A 655 44.69 -0.22 -35.42
N PHE A 656 45.30 0.12 -34.28
CA PHE A 656 44.90 1.35 -33.56
C PHE A 656 46.06 2.06 -32.85
N PRO A 657 46.89 2.82 -33.60
CA PRO A 657 47.28 4.14 -33.05
C PRO A 657 47.56 5.18 -34.16
N LYS A 658 46.58 6.03 -34.51
CA LYS A 658 46.84 7.22 -35.35
C LYS A 658 46.03 8.50 -35.08
N LEU A 659 45.19 8.58 -34.04
CA LEU A 659 44.24 9.70 -33.93
C LEU A 659 44.28 10.50 -32.61
N ILE A 660 45.45 10.68 -31.99
CA ILE A 660 45.58 11.62 -30.85
C ILE A 660 46.77 12.55 -31.07
N SER A 661 46.55 13.63 -31.83
CA SER A 661 47.32 14.87 -31.69
C SER A 661 46.47 16.05 -32.15
N SER A 662 46.43 17.10 -31.33
CA SER A 662 45.70 18.37 -31.50
C SER A 662 44.22 18.38 -31.06
N ARG A 663 43.96 18.85 -29.84
CA ARG A 663 43.51 20.23 -29.58
C ARG A 663 43.20 20.40 -28.09
N SER A 664 43.66 21.53 -27.57
CA SER A 664 43.47 22.03 -26.23
C SER A 664 42.92 23.45 -26.38
N GLN A 665 41.75 23.75 -25.81
CA GLN A 665 41.40 25.00 -25.10
C GLN A 665 39.89 25.29 -25.09
N GLN A 666 39.36 25.43 -23.87
CA GLN A 666 38.28 26.33 -23.41
C GLN A 666 36.81 25.85 -23.27
N LYS A 667 36.37 26.04 -22.01
CA LYS A 667 35.06 26.42 -21.45
C LYS A 667 34.04 25.35 -21.03
N GLU A 668 33.41 25.66 -19.90
CA GLU A 668 32.57 24.85 -19.02
C GLU A 668 31.12 24.77 -19.51
N ASN A 669 30.50 23.59 -19.39
CA ASN A 669 29.11 23.37 -18.97
C ASN A 669 28.86 21.88 -18.67
N GLN A 670 28.08 21.61 -17.61
CA GLN A 670 27.78 20.30 -17.03
C GLN A 670 26.62 19.59 -17.76
N PHE A 671 26.76 18.30 -18.11
CA PHE A 671 25.69 17.28 -18.10
C PHE A 671 26.33 15.87 -18.12
N ASN A 672 26.12 15.07 -17.08
CA ASN A 672 26.54 13.66 -17.02
C ASN A 672 25.28 12.78 -16.98
N PHE A 673 25.04 11.99 -18.02
CA PHE A 673 24.03 10.93 -18.05
C PHE A 673 24.69 9.58 -17.74
N PRO A 674 24.14 8.76 -16.83
CA PRO A 674 24.39 7.33 -16.84
C PRO A 674 23.13 6.54 -17.23
N THR A 675 23.31 5.60 -18.15
CA THR A 675 22.34 4.55 -18.48
C THR A 675 22.30 3.52 -17.34
N ILE A 676 21.13 3.25 -16.77
CA ILE A 676 20.97 2.16 -15.78
C ILE A 676 20.79 0.84 -16.53
N LEU A 677 21.68 -0.11 -16.28
CA LEU A 677 21.56 -1.50 -16.71
C LEU A 677 21.29 -2.34 -15.46
N LEU A 678 20.09 -2.89 -15.36
CA LEU A 678 19.81 -3.98 -14.41
C LEU A 678 19.97 -5.28 -15.20
N ILE A 679 20.82 -6.16 -14.70
CA ILE A 679 20.94 -7.53 -15.21
C ILE A 679 20.58 -8.39 -14.01
N ASP A 680 19.37 -8.95 -13.99
CA ASP A 680 19.08 -10.11 -13.12
C ASP A 680 19.73 -11.34 -13.77
N SER A 681 21.05 -11.42 -13.62
CA SER A 681 21.81 -12.60 -13.97
C SER A 681 21.73 -13.54 -12.78
N LEU A 682 20.80 -14.50 -12.88
CA LEU A 682 20.52 -15.51 -11.85
C LEU A 682 21.56 -16.64 -11.75
N PHE A 683 22.75 -16.51 -12.36
CA PHE A 683 23.78 -17.56 -12.27
C PHE A 683 25.22 -17.01 -12.31
N ASP A 684 25.94 -17.30 -11.23
CA ASP A 684 27.36 -17.69 -11.09
C ASP A 684 28.43 -17.16 -12.08
N SER A 685 29.55 -16.71 -11.49
CA SER A 685 30.92 -16.55 -12.02
C SER A 685 31.19 -15.69 -13.28
N ASN A 686 30.23 -15.54 -14.19
CA ASN A 686 30.40 -14.74 -15.41
C ASN A 686 30.12 -13.24 -15.19
N LEU A 687 29.48 -12.87 -14.08
CA LEU A 687 29.25 -11.47 -13.72
C LEU A 687 30.56 -10.78 -13.31
N GLU A 688 31.50 -11.49 -12.67
CA GLU A 688 32.85 -10.99 -12.41
C GLU A 688 33.60 -10.72 -13.72
N MET A 689 33.44 -11.58 -14.74
CA MET A 689 34.07 -11.40 -16.04
C MET A 689 33.44 -10.24 -16.84
N ILE A 690 32.11 -10.06 -16.79
CA ILE A 690 31.41 -8.93 -17.42
C ILE A 690 31.74 -7.61 -16.70
N LEU A 691 31.89 -7.63 -15.38
CA LEU A 691 32.34 -6.48 -14.60
C LEU A 691 33.84 -6.20 -14.81
N GLU A 692 34.70 -7.20 -15.00
CA GLU A 692 36.11 -7.05 -15.41
C GLU A 692 36.26 -6.47 -16.82
N ILE A 693 35.35 -6.80 -17.75
CA ILE A 693 35.31 -6.21 -19.11
C ILE A 693 34.76 -4.78 -19.08
N TRP A 694 33.90 -4.45 -18.10
CA TRP A 694 33.35 -3.10 -17.93
C TRP A 694 34.24 -2.17 -17.08
N PHE A 695 35.13 -2.73 -16.26
CA PHE A 695 36.14 -2.00 -15.47
C PHE A 695 37.50 -1.83 -16.17
N ASN A 696 37.86 -2.71 -17.12
CA ASN A 696 38.95 -2.46 -18.08
C ASN A 696 38.47 -1.58 -19.22
#